data_AF-A0A3Q3EZS6-F1
#
_entry.id   AF-A0A3Q3EZS6-F1
#
_cell.length_a   1.000
_cell.length_b   1.000
_cell.length_c   1.000
_cell.angle_alpha   90.00
_cell.angle_beta   90.00
_cell.angle_gamma   90.00
#
_symmetry.space_group_name_H-M   'P 1'
#
loop_
_entity.id
_entity.type
_entity.pdbx_description
1 polymer ?
#
loop_
_entity_poly.entity_id
_entity_poly.type
_entity_poly.pdbx_seq_one_letter_code
_entity_poly.pdbx_strand_id
1 'polypeptide(L)'
;LLWRKQTCGRTREHNHHTWDALSTQPEVHLLKAHQSVVLAAQTAKEVEAIVRAEGATPATVAVIDGEVHIGLSSEELDHLARCESSLKVSRRDLPYVISKGLSGGTTVSATMIAAHQAGIPVFVTGGIGGVHRDGENSLDISADLTELGRTPIAVVSAGVKSILDIGRTLEFLETQGVCVATYGASKNFPAFFSPQSGFTSPYQVWDPEEAAKLILSTLSLGLQSGVLIAVSIPEEHAAAGQQIEEAIQTAVTEARSRGITGRDVTPFILQKVNEMTKGKSLQANIALIHNNAKVGSQIACALSKQTSERLTRGGTHRYGKHSSDSESEIVSANTTEELFNNGYETFCLFQFGQTNPGSVCQSFGGVGRNIADSLSRLGCRPLLISATGADSHSDAVFNYCKHMNISGVARLEDQSTATYCVVIGESGEMSLGLGDMDIHEQITEQFVSRFEKQISSATLVCLDGNIPVTTINYICSVAAKHNINIWYEPTDSEKACKPFLSDAWKSLSYSSPNLAELFTMNKTLGLPTPEVLPSSPDKVLSAAVALSRPLLEHLHCLVVTLGANGVLVCGEHEAGSVNMQPRKQKRRRQLCALHFPAVTVTAEETVNVSGAGDSLAGALMAGILQQRDTDSCVRMGLLAARLSLISSHPIAPTLTSHSVDPNKVQTPSWPKPSFMWID
;
A
#
# COMPACT_ATOMS: atom_id res chain seq x y z
N LEU A 1 -9.28 2.00 -18.23
CA LEU A 1 -10.15 2.50 -19.31
C LEU A 1 -11.64 2.10 -19.18
N LEU A 2 -12.00 1.02 -18.45
CA LEU A 2 -13.41 0.55 -18.32
C LEU A 2 -14.21 1.10 -17.11
N TRP A 3 -13.59 1.97 -16.30
CA TRP A 3 -14.12 2.42 -15.02
C TRP A 3 -14.30 3.93 -15.04
N ARG A 4 -15.56 4.39 -14.95
CA ARG A 4 -15.90 5.81 -14.94
C ARG A 4 -16.29 6.23 -13.53
N LYS A 5 -15.36 6.90 -12.85
CA LYS A 5 -15.61 7.55 -11.56
C LYS A 5 -16.16 8.95 -11.85
N GLN A 6 -17.47 9.15 -11.69
CA GLN A 6 -18.02 10.50 -11.72
C GLN A 6 -17.71 11.14 -10.37
N THR A 7 -16.87 12.18 -10.39
CA THR A 7 -16.41 12.89 -9.20
C THR A 7 -17.57 13.28 -8.29
N CYS A 8 -17.54 12.81 -7.04
CA CYS A 8 -18.07 13.54 -5.90
C CYS A 8 -17.66 15.01 -6.04
N GLY A 9 -18.61 15.93 -5.94
CA GLY A 9 -18.53 17.29 -6.49
C GLY A 9 -17.17 18.01 -6.37
N ARG A 10 -16.72 18.55 -7.51
CA ARG A 10 -15.69 19.60 -7.69
C ARG A 10 -14.45 19.53 -6.77
N THR A 11 -13.48 18.73 -7.18
CA THR A 11 -12.05 19.14 -7.24
C THR A 11 -11.33 18.25 -8.25
N ARG A 12 -10.75 18.86 -9.29
CA ARG A 12 -9.74 18.21 -10.17
C ARG A 12 -8.40 18.26 -9.44
N GLU A 13 -8.26 17.52 -8.34
CA GLU A 13 -6.99 17.32 -7.64
C GLU A 13 -6.98 15.90 -7.04
N HIS A 14 -5.90 15.15 -7.27
CA HIS A 14 -5.77 13.73 -6.97
C HIS A 14 -5.61 13.42 -5.47
N ASN A 15 -5.97 12.19 -5.08
CA ASN A 15 -5.63 11.49 -3.82
C ASN A 15 -6.31 11.95 -2.50
N HIS A 16 -7.63 12.08 -2.48
CA HIS A 16 -8.37 11.83 -1.23
C HIS A 16 -8.87 10.39 -1.21
N HIS A 17 -8.37 9.60 -0.25
CA HIS A 17 -8.96 8.31 0.08
C HIS A 17 -10.42 8.55 0.52
N THR A 18 -11.36 7.98 -0.24
CA THR A 18 -12.81 8.09 -0.03
C THR A 18 -13.29 7.16 1.10
N TRP A 19 -12.73 7.33 2.30
CA TRP A 19 -13.13 6.56 3.49
C TRP A 19 -14.53 6.93 4.01
N ASP A 20 -15.02 8.10 3.61
CA ASP A 20 -16.37 8.63 3.85
C ASP A 20 -17.35 8.30 2.72
N ALA A 21 -16.88 7.68 1.62
CA ALA A 21 -17.78 7.24 0.56
C ALA A 21 -18.47 5.93 0.95
N LEU A 22 -19.75 5.84 0.59
CA LEU A 22 -20.58 4.68 0.81
C LEU A 22 -21.15 4.23 -0.53
N SER A 23 -20.78 3.03 -0.98
CA SER A 23 -21.39 2.50 -2.19
C SER A 23 -22.81 2.02 -1.91
N THR A 24 -23.66 2.14 -2.91
CA THR A 24 -25.03 1.61 -2.91
C THR A 24 -25.27 0.90 -4.23
N GLN A 25 -26.27 0.02 -4.28
CA GLN A 25 -26.72 -0.58 -5.53
C GLN A 25 -28.12 -0.04 -5.88
N PRO A 26 -28.40 0.21 -7.16
CA PRO A 26 -29.75 0.53 -7.60
C PRO A 26 -30.56 -0.78 -7.51
N GLU A 27 -31.36 -0.95 -6.45
CA GLU A 27 -32.24 -2.11 -6.22
C GLU A 27 -33.42 -2.21 -7.21
N VAL A 28 -33.17 -1.81 -8.45
CA VAL A 28 -34.12 -1.66 -9.55
C VAL A 28 -34.83 -2.98 -9.85
N HIS A 29 -34.15 -4.13 -9.71
CA HIS A 29 -34.76 -5.45 -9.92
C HIS A 29 -35.70 -5.90 -8.80
N LEU A 30 -35.43 -5.51 -7.56
CA LEU A 30 -36.30 -5.81 -6.40
C LEU A 30 -37.57 -4.96 -6.46
N LEU A 31 -37.43 -3.68 -6.83
CA LEU A 31 -38.54 -2.72 -6.86
C LEU A 31 -39.37 -2.80 -8.17
N LYS A 32 -38.78 -3.25 -9.30
CA LYS A 32 -39.53 -3.53 -10.54
C LYS A 32 -40.45 -4.75 -10.42
N ALA A 33 -40.17 -5.71 -9.53
CA ALA A 33 -41.09 -6.83 -9.24
C ALA A 33 -42.46 -6.37 -8.70
N HIS A 34 -42.57 -5.11 -8.26
CA HIS A 34 -43.81 -4.48 -7.80
C HIS A 34 -44.45 -3.54 -8.83
N GLN A 35 -44.03 -3.58 -10.10
CA GLN A 35 -44.59 -2.79 -11.22
C GLN A 35 -44.59 -1.26 -11.03
N SER A 36 -43.62 -0.67 -10.31
CA SER A 36 -43.50 0.79 -10.24
C SER A 36 -42.06 1.26 -10.46
N VAL A 37 -41.72 1.51 -11.72
CA VAL A 37 -40.45 2.12 -12.16
C VAL A 37 -40.15 3.44 -11.42
N VAL A 38 -41.19 4.21 -11.11
CA VAL A 38 -41.10 5.49 -10.39
C VAL A 38 -40.60 5.28 -8.97
N LEU A 39 -41.05 4.23 -8.29
CA LEU A 39 -40.68 3.95 -6.91
C LEU A 39 -39.20 3.52 -6.80
N ALA A 40 -38.68 2.78 -7.78
CA ALA A 40 -37.29 2.33 -7.78
C ALA A 40 -36.29 3.50 -7.85
N ALA A 41 -36.52 4.45 -8.75
CA ALA A 41 -35.70 5.67 -8.85
C ALA A 41 -35.82 6.54 -7.60
N GLN A 42 -37.05 6.67 -7.08
CA GLN A 42 -37.33 7.49 -5.90
C GLN A 42 -36.61 6.95 -4.66
N THR A 43 -36.71 5.65 -4.38
CA THR A 43 -36.00 5.03 -3.25
C THR A 43 -34.48 5.16 -3.39
N ALA A 44 -33.92 5.00 -4.59
CA ALA A 44 -32.48 5.21 -4.79
C ALA A 44 -32.06 6.65 -4.46
N LYS A 45 -32.83 7.65 -4.89
CA LYS A 45 -32.59 9.07 -4.58
C LYS A 45 -32.73 9.37 -3.07
N GLU A 46 -33.73 8.77 -2.42
CA GLU A 46 -33.93 8.89 -0.97
C GLU A 46 -32.77 8.30 -0.18
N VAL A 47 -32.26 7.14 -0.60
CA VAL A 47 -31.05 6.53 -0.03
C VAL A 47 -29.86 7.48 -0.16
N GLU A 48 -29.58 8.01 -1.36
CA GLU A 48 -28.48 8.95 -1.50
C GLU A 48 -28.66 10.23 -0.65
N ALA A 49 -29.90 10.69 -0.44
CA ALA A 49 -30.19 11.81 0.43
C ALA A 49 -29.89 11.49 1.91
N ILE A 50 -30.25 10.29 2.39
CA ILE A 50 -29.91 9.82 3.74
C ILE A 50 -28.40 9.75 3.93
N VAL A 51 -27.68 9.18 2.96
CA VAL A 51 -26.21 9.07 3.03
C VAL A 51 -25.55 10.44 3.17
N ARG A 52 -26.00 11.42 2.37
CA ARG A 52 -25.53 12.81 2.46
C ARG A 52 -25.89 13.46 3.80
N ALA A 53 -27.09 13.20 4.34
CA ALA A 53 -27.54 13.76 5.61
C ALA A 53 -26.72 13.26 6.81
N GLU A 54 -26.24 12.02 6.76
CA GLU A 54 -25.37 11.43 7.78
C GLU A 54 -23.88 11.78 7.58
N GLY A 55 -23.55 12.60 6.59
CA GLY A 55 -22.21 13.13 6.34
C GLY A 55 -21.30 12.25 5.49
N ALA A 56 -21.84 11.17 4.91
CA ALA A 56 -21.12 10.30 3.97
C ALA A 56 -21.41 10.69 2.51
N THR A 57 -20.55 10.26 1.60
CA THR A 57 -20.71 10.54 0.17
C THR A 57 -21.28 9.32 -0.58
N PRO A 58 -22.49 9.39 -1.16
CA PRO A 58 -23.07 8.25 -1.86
C PRO A 58 -22.38 7.96 -3.19
N ALA A 59 -22.16 6.67 -3.47
CA ALA A 59 -21.61 6.18 -4.73
C ALA A 59 -22.46 5.02 -5.26
N THR A 60 -23.61 5.34 -5.86
CA THR A 60 -24.45 4.32 -6.51
C THR A 60 -23.71 3.68 -7.69
N VAL A 61 -23.69 2.36 -7.78
CA VAL A 61 -22.93 1.61 -8.81
C VAL A 61 -23.86 0.98 -9.85
N ALA A 62 -23.52 1.11 -11.13
CA ALA A 62 -24.20 0.41 -12.22
C ALA A 62 -23.28 0.22 -13.43
N VAL A 63 -23.72 -0.56 -14.41
CA VAL A 63 -23.12 -0.57 -15.74
C VAL A 63 -24.01 0.22 -16.69
N ILE A 64 -23.47 1.22 -17.37
CA ILE A 64 -24.18 2.04 -18.35
C ILE A 64 -23.38 2.03 -19.64
N ASP A 65 -24.01 1.57 -20.72
CA ASP A 65 -23.45 1.49 -22.07
C ASP A 65 -22.07 0.80 -22.13
N GLY A 66 -21.93 -0.25 -21.33
CA GLY A 66 -20.69 -1.04 -21.21
C GLY A 66 -19.62 -0.45 -20.29
N GLU A 67 -19.85 0.71 -19.69
CA GLU A 67 -18.94 1.30 -18.72
C GLU A 67 -19.44 1.04 -17.29
N VAL A 68 -18.53 0.72 -16.36
CA VAL A 68 -18.90 0.62 -14.94
C VAL A 68 -18.84 2.02 -14.32
N HIS A 69 -19.99 2.50 -13.86
CA HIS A 69 -20.16 3.80 -13.23
C HIS A 69 -20.17 3.65 -11.71
N ILE A 70 -19.41 4.50 -11.03
CA ILE A 70 -19.32 4.56 -9.56
C ILE A 70 -19.65 5.98 -9.13
N GLY A 71 -20.85 6.14 -8.58
CA GLY A 71 -21.53 7.43 -8.48
C GLY A 71 -22.35 7.69 -9.74
N LEU A 72 -23.67 7.82 -9.59
CA LEU A 72 -24.60 8.12 -10.67
C LEU A 72 -25.18 9.51 -10.51
N SER A 73 -25.38 10.19 -11.63
CA SER A 73 -26.23 11.38 -11.70
C SER A 73 -27.72 11.02 -11.51
N SER A 74 -28.53 12.03 -11.19
CA SER A 74 -29.98 11.84 -11.07
C SER A 74 -30.61 11.37 -12.39
N GLU A 75 -30.07 11.86 -13.52
CA GLU A 75 -30.48 11.48 -14.87
C GLU A 75 -30.12 10.03 -15.19
N GLU A 76 -28.93 9.56 -14.81
CA GLU A 76 -28.51 8.17 -14.99
C GLU A 76 -29.32 7.21 -14.11
N LEU A 77 -29.66 7.60 -12.88
CA LEU A 77 -30.58 6.83 -12.02
C LEU A 77 -31.96 6.69 -12.64
N ASP A 78 -32.53 7.80 -13.14
CA ASP A 78 -33.82 7.79 -13.82
C ASP A 78 -33.77 6.96 -15.10
N HIS A 79 -32.66 7.02 -15.84
CA HIS A 79 -32.44 6.22 -17.03
C HIS A 79 -32.43 4.71 -16.71
N LEU A 80 -31.67 4.27 -15.71
CA LEU A 80 -31.63 2.87 -15.27
C LEU A 80 -32.99 2.37 -14.78
N ALA A 81 -33.73 3.20 -14.07
CA ALA A 81 -35.07 2.85 -13.61
C ALA A 81 -36.03 2.65 -14.79
N ARG A 82 -36.01 3.54 -15.80
CA ARG A 82 -36.90 3.50 -16.98
C ARG A 82 -36.53 2.45 -18.01
N CYS A 83 -35.27 2.00 -18.04
CA CYS A 83 -34.80 1.02 -19.02
C CYS A 83 -35.45 -0.35 -18.79
N GLU A 84 -36.35 -0.79 -19.67
CA GLU A 84 -36.99 -2.12 -19.61
C GLU A 84 -35.99 -3.25 -19.87
N SER A 85 -34.94 -2.99 -20.66
CA SER A 85 -33.88 -3.94 -21.01
C SER A 85 -32.68 -3.92 -20.03
N SER A 86 -32.79 -3.24 -18.88
CA SER A 86 -31.70 -3.18 -17.90
C SER A 86 -31.38 -4.57 -17.38
N LEU A 87 -30.16 -5.08 -17.59
CA LEU A 87 -29.76 -6.41 -17.12
C LEU A 87 -29.51 -6.40 -15.60
N LYS A 88 -29.66 -7.57 -14.97
CA LYS A 88 -29.16 -7.81 -13.60
C LYS A 88 -27.72 -8.32 -13.74
N VAL A 89 -26.76 -7.53 -13.28
CA VAL A 89 -25.34 -7.76 -13.55
C VAL A 89 -24.65 -8.31 -12.30
N SER A 90 -24.38 -9.60 -12.28
CA SER A 90 -23.53 -10.26 -11.27
C SER A 90 -22.08 -10.33 -11.73
N ARG A 91 -21.17 -10.79 -10.87
CA ARG A 91 -19.74 -10.98 -11.19
C ARG A 91 -19.51 -11.59 -12.57
N ARG A 92 -20.22 -12.69 -12.89
CA ARG A 92 -20.05 -13.43 -14.15
C ARG A 92 -20.59 -12.68 -15.38
N ASP A 93 -21.52 -11.76 -15.16
CA ASP A 93 -22.20 -11.04 -16.23
C ASP A 93 -21.41 -9.78 -16.63
N LEU A 94 -20.56 -9.25 -15.75
CA LEU A 94 -19.74 -8.06 -16.00
C LEU A 94 -18.99 -8.11 -17.34
N PRO A 95 -18.21 -9.16 -17.68
CA PRO A 95 -17.48 -9.18 -18.96
C PRO A 95 -18.41 -9.14 -20.18
N TYR A 96 -19.57 -9.80 -20.10
CA TYR A 96 -20.54 -9.84 -21.19
C TYR A 96 -21.21 -8.47 -21.39
N VAL A 97 -21.71 -7.87 -20.32
CA VAL A 97 -22.40 -6.57 -20.36
C VAL A 97 -21.46 -5.48 -20.85
N ILE A 98 -20.22 -5.46 -20.35
CA ILE A 98 -19.17 -4.52 -20.76
C ILE A 98 -18.82 -4.70 -22.24
N SER A 99 -18.50 -5.93 -22.67
CA SER A 99 -18.08 -6.19 -24.06
C SER A 99 -19.17 -5.90 -25.11
N LYS A 100 -20.44 -5.87 -24.70
CA LYS A 100 -21.59 -5.60 -25.58
C LYS A 100 -22.08 -4.16 -25.51
N GLY A 101 -21.48 -3.30 -24.69
CA GLY A 101 -21.97 -1.93 -24.53
C GLY A 101 -23.39 -1.88 -23.92
N LEU A 102 -23.73 -2.83 -23.03
CA LEU A 102 -25.06 -2.94 -22.45
C LEU A 102 -25.15 -2.23 -21.10
N SER A 103 -26.39 -1.93 -20.69
CA SER A 103 -26.71 -1.28 -19.41
C SER A 103 -27.41 -2.24 -18.44
N GLY A 104 -27.09 -2.13 -17.15
CA GLY A 104 -27.69 -2.97 -16.12
C GLY A 104 -27.36 -2.56 -14.70
N GLY A 105 -28.29 -2.86 -13.78
CA GLY A 105 -28.08 -2.69 -12.34
C GLY A 105 -27.22 -3.82 -11.79
N THR A 106 -26.20 -3.47 -11.02
CA THR A 106 -25.29 -4.45 -10.40
C THR A 106 -25.94 -5.17 -9.21
N THR A 107 -25.59 -6.43 -9.01
CA THR A 107 -25.90 -7.15 -7.77
C THR A 107 -24.90 -6.82 -6.67
N VAL A 108 -25.07 -7.42 -5.49
CA VAL A 108 -24.12 -7.28 -4.37
C VAL A 108 -22.72 -7.68 -4.83
N SER A 109 -22.55 -8.86 -5.44
CA SER A 109 -21.23 -9.30 -5.95
C SER A 109 -20.56 -8.32 -6.92
N ALA A 110 -21.26 -7.84 -7.96
CA ALA A 110 -20.68 -6.89 -8.92
C ALA A 110 -20.40 -5.52 -8.29
N THR A 111 -21.27 -5.07 -7.38
CA THR A 111 -21.09 -3.79 -6.67
C THR A 111 -19.87 -3.84 -5.75
N MET A 112 -19.65 -4.97 -5.06
CA MET A 112 -18.47 -5.15 -4.21
C MET A 112 -17.17 -5.04 -5.01
N ILE A 113 -17.10 -5.70 -6.18
CA ILE A 113 -15.92 -5.61 -7.06
C ILE A 113 -15.66 -4.16 -7.45
N ALA A 114 -16.69 -3.46 -7.92
CA ALA A 114 -16.60 -2.08 -8.34
C ALA A 114 -16.18 -1.13 -7.21
N ALA A 115 -16.86 -1.24 -6.06
CA ALA A 115 -16.60 -0.42 -4.89
C ALA A 115 -15.18 -0.63 -4.34
N HIS A 116 -14.73 -1.89 -4.25
CA HIS A 116 -13.37 -2.21 -3.82
C HIS A 116 -12.31 -1.64 -4.77
N GLN A 117 -12.50 -1.79 -6.09
CA GLN A 117 -11.58 -1.20 -7.08
C GLN A 117 -11.56 0.34 -7.03
N ALA A 118 -12.64 0.98 -6.57
CA ALA A 118 -12.68 2.43 -6.37
C ALA A 118 -12.11 2.90 -5.02
N GLY A 119 -11.67 1.96 -4.15
CA GLY A 119 -11.19 2.26 -2.80
C GLY A 119 -12.32 2.64 -1.83
N ILE A 120 -13.54 2.16 -2.06
CA ILE A 120 -14.70 2.38 -1.19
C ILE A 120 -14.81 1.20 -0.22
N PRO A 121 -14.65 1.40 1.10
CA PRO A 121 -14.53 0.32 2.08
C PRO A 121 -15.86 -0.16 2.67
N VAL A 122 -16.95 0.60 2.48
CA VAL A 122 -18.28 0.27 3.00
C VAL A 122 -19.30 0.30 1.88
N PHE A 123 -20.14 -0.74 1.84
CA PHE A 123 -21.25 -0.92 0.90
C PHE A 123 -22.53 -1.19 1.68
N VAL A 124 -23.61 -0.48 1.34
CA VAL A 124 -24.96 -0.75 1.87
C VAL A 124 -25.87 -1.38 0.81
N THR A 125 -26.63 -2.38 1.24
CA THR A 125 -27.71 -3.00 0.48
C THR A 125 -28.90 -3.27 1.40
N GLY A 126 -30.10 -3.53 0.87
CA GLY A 126 -31.20 -4.05 1.66
C GLY A 126 -30.83 -5.41 2.27
N GLY A 127 -30.42 -6.37 1.45
CA GLY A 127 -30.14 -7.75 1.87
C GLY A 127 -29.20 -8.45 0.91
N ILE A 128 -28.28 -9.27 1.43
CA ILE A 128 -27.40 -10.07 0.58
C ILE A 128 -28.16 -11.29 0.01
N GLY A 129 -27.67 -11.81 -1.12
CA GLY A 129 -28.00 -13.17 -1.52
C GLY A 129 -27.37 -14.20 -0.59
N GLY A 130 -27.68 -15.48 -0.83
CA GLY A 130 -27.27 -16.55 0.06
C GLY A 130 -27.55 -17.93 -0.53
N VAL A 131 -27.52 -18.95 0.32
CA VAL A 131 -27.91 -20.31 -0.05
C VAL A 131 -29.43 -20.35 -0.15
N HIS A 132 -29.98 -20.81 -1.28
CA HIS A 132 -31.42 -20.97 -1.42
C HIS A 132 -31.93 -22.10 -0.51
N ARG A 133 -33.22 -22.05 -0.16
CA ARG A 133 -33.88 -23.16 0.55
C ARG A 133 -33.84 -24.39 -0.37
N ASP A 134 -33.29 -25.52 0.10
CA ASP A 134 -32.92 -26.71 -0.72
C ASP A 134 -31.61 -26.58 -1.52
N GLY A 135 -30.75 -25.63 -1.13
CA GLY A 135 -29.45 -25.39 -1.74
C GLY A 135 -28.47 -26.57 -1.62
N GLU A 136 -28.64 -27.44 -0.63
CA GLU A 136 -27.86 -28.67 -0.47
C GLU A 136 -28.04 -29.66 -1.62
N ASN A 137 -29.20 -29.64 -2.30
CA ASN A 137 -29.50 -30.52 -3.42
C ASN A 137 -29.39 -29.78 -4.75
N SER A 138 -29.91 -28.56 -4.82
CA SER A 138 -29.95 -27.75 -6.04
C SER A 138 -28.63 -27.06 -6.38
N LEU A 139 -27.77 -26.84 -5.38
CA LEU A 139 -26.58 -25.99 -5.45
C LEU A 139 -26.88 -24.55 -5.92
N ASP A 140 -28.12 -24.08 -5.73
CA ASP A 140 -28.52 -22.70 -6.00
C ASP A 140 -28.00 -21.77 -4.87
N ILE A 141 -26.76 -21.29 -5.07
CA ILE A 141 -26.03 -20.47 -4.10
C ILE A 141 -25.65 -19.14 -4.77
N SER A 142 -25.99 -18.03 -4.12
CA SER A 142 -25.65 -16.71 -4.63
C SER A 142 -24.15 -16.50 -4.75
N ALA A 143 -23.72 -15.93 -5.87
CA ALA A 143 -22.34 -15.47 -6.08
C ALA A 143 -21.89 -14.40 -5.06
N ASP A 144 -22.84 -13.76 -4.36
CA ASP A 144 -22.55 -12.80 -3.30
C ASP A 144 -21.71 -13.42 -2.18
N LEU A 145 -21.93 -14.70 -1.84
CA LEU A 145 -21.19 -15.35 -0.74
C LEU A 145 -19.73 -15.61 -1.09
N THR A 146 -19.47 -16.09 -2.31
CA THR A 146 -18.11 -16.26 -2.82
C THR A 146 -17.41 -14.92 -3.02
N GLU A 147 -18.15 -13.86 -3.39
CA GLU A 147 -17.57 -12.53 -3.48
C GLU A 147 -17.17 -11.96 -2.11
N LEU A 148 -17.99 -12.17 -1.09
CA LEU A 148 -17.63 -11.88 0.31
C LEU A 148 -16.36 -12.63 0.73
N GLY A 149 -16.11 -13.83 0.23
CA GLY A 149 -14.85 -14.55 0.48
C GLY A 149 -13.63 -14.03 -0.29
N ARG A 150 -13.78 -13.04 -1.19
CA ARG A 150 -12.72 -12.60 -2.13
C ARG A 150 -12.44 -11.11 -2.13
N THR A 151 -13.42 -10.30 -1.72
CA THR A 151 -13.35 -8.85 -1.86
C THR A 151 -13.44 -8.19 -0.47
N PRO A 152 -12.38 -7.51 0.00
CA PRO A 152 -12.29 -6.97 1.34
C PRO A 152 -13.04 -5.63 1.47
N ILE A 153 -14.36 -5.72 1.49
CA ILE A 153 -15.28 -4.61 1.71
C ILE A 153 -16.27 -4.99 2.83
N ALA A 154 -16.69 -4.00 3.61
CA ALA A 154 -17.75 -4.18 4.59
C ALA A 154 -19.12 -4.03 3.91
N VAL A 155 -19.96 -5.06 3.98
CA VAL A 155 -21.33 -5.05 3.50
C VAL A 155 -22.28 -4.91 4.67
N VAL A 156 -23.05 -3.83 4.67
CA VAL A 156 -24.09 -3.54 5.66
C VAL A 156 -25.43 -3.90 5.05
N SER A 157 -26.17 -4.82 5.68
CA SER A 157 -27.45 -5.30 5.18
C SER A 157 -28.39 -5.72 6.30
N ALA A 158 -29.67 -5.95 6.00
CA ALA A 158 -30.63 -6.54 6.93
C ALA A 158 -30.47 -8.07 7.06
N GLY A 159 -29.23 -8.54 7.03
CA GLY A 159 -28.90 -9.95 6.92
C GLY A 159 -29.10 -10.47 5.49
N VAL A 160 -29.59 -11.70 5.41
CA VAL A 160 -29.82 -12.45 4.16
C VAL A 160 -31.29 -12.29 3.76
N LYS A 161 -31.57 -12.14 2.46
CA LYS A 161 -32.96 -12.05 1.96
C LYS A 161 -33.80 -13.23 2.46
N SER A 162 -35.02 -12.94 2.92
CA SER A 162 -35.89 -13.88 3.62
C SER A 162 -36.29 -15.15 2.84
N ILE A 163 -36.19 -15.13 1.52
CA ILE A 163 -36.45 -16.29 0.65
C ILE A 163 -35.37 -17.38 0.73
N LEU A 164 -34.27 -17.11 1.44
CA LEU A 164 -33.07 -17.94 1.48
C LEU A 164 -32.96 -18.73 2.80
N ASP A 165 -31.98 -19.60 2.87
CA ASP A 165 -31.64 -20.40 4.05
C ASP A 165 -30.53 -19.70 4.85
N ILE A 166 -30.88 -19.14 6.01
CA ILE A 166 -29.96 -18.36 6.85
C ILE A 166 -28.89 -19.27 7.45
N GLY A 167 -29.26 -20.43 7.99
CA GLY A 167 -28.33 -21.34 8.64
C GLY A 167 -27.23 -21.79 7.67
N ARG A 168 -27.62 -22.28 6.49
CA ARG A 168 -26.64 -22.69 5.45
C ARG A 168 -25.83 -21.51 4.91
N THR A 169 -26.43 -20.33 4.85
CA THR A 169 -25.68 -19.13 4.43
C THR A 169 -24.58 -18.78 5.43
N LEU A 170 -24.85 -18.85 6.73
CA LEU A 170 -23.84 -18.59 7.77
C LEU A 170 -22.70 -19.61 7.73
N GLU A 171 -23.02 -20.90 7.58
CA GLU A 171 -22.01 -21.97 7.42
C GLU A 171 -21.14 -21.76 6.16
N PHE A 172 -21.76 -21.35 5.05
CA PHE A 172 -21.02 -21.06 3.83
C PHE A 172 -20.10 -19.84 4.00
N LEU A 173 -20.58 -18.78 4.67
CA LEU A 173 -19.79 -17.58 4.96
C LEU A 173 -18.59 -17.89 5.87
N GLU A 174 -18.78 -18.74 6.88
CA GLU A 174 -17.68 -19.25 7.70
C GLU A 174 -16.64 -19.97 6.84
N THR A 175 -17.08 -20.88 5.97
CA THR A 175 -16.21 -21.62 5.03
C THR A 175 -15.43 -20.68 4.10
N GLN A 176 -16.04 -19.56 3.69
CA GLN A 176 -15.40 -18.53 2.85
C GLN A 176 -14.51 -17.56 3.65
N GLY A 177 -14.37 -17.72 4.97
CA GLY A 177 -13.56 -16.85 5.82
C GLY A 177 -14.14 -15.44 5.98
N VAL A 178 -15.46 -15.28 5.86
CA VAL A 178 -16.15 -13.98 5.97
C VAL A 178 -16.43 -13.68 7.44
N CYS A 179 -16.00 -12.52 7.92
CA CYS A 179 -16.34 -12.08 9.27
C CYS A 179 -17.80 -11.60 9.31
N VAL A 180 -18.63 -12.23 10.14
CA VAL A 180 -20.05 -11.88 10.29
C VAL A 180 -20.33 -11.33 11.69
N ALA A 181 -20.92 -10.14 11.76
CA ALA A 181 -21.33 -9.50 13.01
C ALA A 181 -22.75 -8.93 12.93
N THR A 182 -23.53 -9.05 14.01
CA THR A 182 -24.79 -8.30 14.15
C THR A 182 -24.51 -6.92 14.75
N TYR A 183 -25.15 -5.88 14.20
CA TYR A 183 -25.14 -4.53 14.72
C TYR A 183 -26.23 -4.33 15.79
N GLY A 184 -25.83 -3.88 16.98
CA GLY A 184 -26.71 -3.57 18.11
C GLY A 184 -26.41 -4.40 19.36
N ALA A 185 -27.40 -4.50 20.26
CA ALA A 185 -27.22 -5.09 21.59
C ALA A 185 -27.27 -6.63 21.64
N SER A 186 -27.58 -7.31 20.53
CA SER A 186 -27.79 -8.75 20.47
C SER A 186 -26.98 -9.41 19.34
N LYS A 187 -26.65 -10.69 19.51
CA LYS A 187 -26.09 -11.56 18.47
C LYS A 187 -27.12 -12.15 17.52
N ASN A 188 -28.42 -11.91 17.74
CA ASN A 188 -29.46 -12.45 16.86
C ASN A 188 -29.23 -11.98 15.42
N PHE A 189 -29.12 -12.93 14.49
CA PHE A 189 -28.98 -12.61 13.08
C PHE A 189 -30.37 -12.21 12.54
N PRO A 190 -30.53 -11.05 11.88
CA PRO A 190 -31.82 -10.63 11.34
C PRO A 190 -32.23 -11.47 10.10
N ALA A 191 -33.52 -11.73 9.97
CA ALA A 191 -34.13 -12.39 8.82
C ALA A 191 -34.78 -11.36 7.87
N PHE A 192 -34.03 -10.34 7.47
CA PHE A 192 -34.48 -9.29 6.55
C PHE A 192 -35.64 -8.44 7.08
N PHE A 193 -36.88 -8.94 7.01
CA PHE A 193 -38.08 -8.27 7.52
C PHE A 193 -38.31 -8.51 9.02
N SER A 194 -37.58 -9.44 9.64
CA SER A 194 -37.70 -9.77 11.06
C SER A 194 -36.36 -9.54 11.78
N PRO A 195 -36.35 -8.96 12.99
CA PRO A 195 -35.15 -8.85 13.81
C PRO A 195 -34.69 -10.20 14.39
N GLN A 196 -35.52 -11.25 14.30
CA GLN A 196 -35.23 -12.58 14.82
C GLN A 196 -35.34 -13.63 13.71
N SER A 197 -34.26 -14.35 13.46
CA SER A 197 -34.21 -15.48 12.50
C SER A 197 -34.21 -16.87 13.15
N GLY A 198 -33.97 -16.93 14.46
CA GLY A 198 -33.61 -18.18 15.15
C GLY A 198 -32.13 -18.56 15.05
N PHE A 199 -31.32 -17.77 14.34
CA PHE A 199 -29.86 -17.93 14.23
C PHE A 199 -29.12 -16.78 14.90
N THR A 200 -27.86 -17.01 15.27
CA THR A 200 -26.98 -15.97 15.84
C THR A 200 -25.74 -15.75 14.97
N SER A 201 -25.31 -14.50 14.86
CA SER A 201 -23.99 -14.15 14.34
C SER A 201 -22.88 -14.67 15.26
N PRO A 202 -21.71 -15.03 14.73
CA PRO A 202 -20.53 -15.34 15.54
C PRO A 202 -20.13 -14.16 16.45
N TYR A 203 -20.19 -12.94 15.89
CA TYR A 203 -19.78 -11.71 16.55
C TYR A 203 -20.90 -10.68 16.61
N GLN A 204 -20.65 -9.60 17.36
CA GLN A 204 -21.56 -8.48 17.54
C GLN A 204 -20.74 -7.20 17.64
N VAL A 205 -21.30 -6.10 17.15
CA VAL A 205 -20.77 -4.73 17.31
C VAL A 205 -21.90 -3.82 17.78
N TRP A 206 -21.66 -2.97 18.77
CA TRP A 206 -22.70 -2.18 19.44
C TRP A 206 -23.03 -0.87 18.72
N ASP A 207 -22.02 -0.22 18.16
CA ASP A 207 -22.10 1.14 17.64
C ASP A 207 -21.24 1.31 16.37
N PRO A 208 -21.37 2.45 15.67
CA PRO A 208 -20.61 2.70 14.44
C PRO A 208 -19.10 2.70 14.67
N GLU A 209 -18.63 3.12 15.85
CA GLU A 209 -17.22 3.16 16.20
C GLU A 209 -16.60 1.77 16.34
N GLU A 210 -17.29 0.82 16.97
CA GLU A 210 -16.87 -0.57 17.10
C GLU A 210 -16.89 -1.28 15.74
N ALA A 211 -17.95 -1.07 14.96
CA ALA A 211 -18.03 -1.55 13.58
C ALA A 211 -16.86 -1.03 12.73
N ALA A 212 -16.53 0.26 12.82
CA ALA A 212 -15.38 0.85 12.13
C ALA A 212 -14.05 0.23 12.58
N LYS A 213 -13.86 -0.06 13.87
CA LYS A 213 -12.65 -0.75 14.37
C LYS A 213 -12.54 -2.17 13.84
N LEU A 214 -13.65 -2.90 13.75
CA LEU A 214 -13.69 -4.24 13.16
C LEU A 214 -13.23 -4.19 11.71
N ILE A 215 -13.80 -3.27 10.91
CA ILE A 215 -13.41 -3.07 9.50
C ILE A 215 -11.93 -2.69 9.37
N LEU A 216 -11.45 -1.74 10.18
CA LEU A 216 -10.02 -1.36 10.19
C LEU A 216 -9.12 -2.53 10.53
N SER A 217 -9.51 -3.40 11.45
CA SER A 217 -8.72 -4.56 11.85
C SER A 217 -8.62 -5.57 10.71
N THR A 218 -9.73 -5.87 10.04
CA THR A 218 -9.75 -6.71 8.83
C THR A 218 -8.83 -6.16 7.75
N LEU A 219 -8.91 -4.85 7.47
CA LEU A 219 -8.04 -4.19 6.49
C LEU A 219 -6.56 -4.19 6.91
N SER A 220 -6.27 -4.00 8.20
CA SER A 220 -4.90 -3.98 8.73
C SER A 220 -4.23 -5.36 8.70
N LEU A 221 -5.01 -6.44 8.82
CA LEU A 221 -4.53 -7.82 8.72
C LEU A 221 -4.28 -8.26 7.26
N GLY A 222 -4.69 -7.45 6.27
CA GLY A 222 -4.52 -7.79 4.85
C GLY A 222 -5.38 -8.95 4.37
N LEU A 223 -6.45 -9.28 5.10
CA LEU A 223 -7.36 -10.37 4.74
C LEU A 223 -8.04 -10.08 3.41
N GLN A 224 -8.17 -11.10 2.56
CA GLN A 224 -8.82 -11.04 1.25
C GLN A 224 -10.30 -11.43 1.31
N SER A 225 -10.95 -11.20 2.46
CA SER A 225 -12.38 -11.44 2.68
C SER A 225 -13.07 -10.19 3.21
N GLY A 226 -14.34 -10.06 2.88
CA GLY A 226 -15.21 -8.99 3.33
C GLY A 226 -15.71 -9.19 4.77
N VAL A 227 -16.46 -8.19 5.22
CA VAL A 227 -17.15 -8.21 6.52
C VAL A 227 -18.64 -8.06 6.26
N LEU A 228 -19.47 -8.90 6.85
CA LEU A 228 -20.93 -8.73 6.84
C LEU A 228 -21.37 -8.14 8.19
N ILE A 229 -21.97 -6.94 8.14
CA ILE A 229 -22.58 -6.29 9.28
C ILE A 229 -24.10 -6.36 9.11
N ALA A 230 -24.75 -7.23 9.89
CA ALA A 230 -26.17 -7.47 9.83
C ALA A 230 -26.93 -6.49 10.74
N VAL A 231 -27.80 -5.67 10.17
CA VAL A 231 -28.56 -4.60 10.84
C VAL A 231 -30.03 -4.98 10.90
N SER A 232 -30.63 -5.02 12.08
CA SER A 232 -32.06 -5.32 12.19
C SER A 232 -32.94 -4.23 11.56
N ILE A 233 -34.08 -4.62 11.00
CA ILE A 233 -35.14 -3.69 10.58
C ILE A 233 -35.57 -2.80 11.77
N PRO A 234 -35.96 -1.52 11.54
CA PRO A 234 -36.48 -0.67 12.60
C PRO A 234 -37.66 -1.29 13.36
N GLU A 235 -37.72 -1.07 14.67
CA GLU A 235 -38.70 -1.69 15.58
C GLU A 235 -40.15 -1.39 15.17
N GLU A 236 -40.42 -0.18 14.69
CA GLU A 236 -41.73 0.25 14.18
C GLU A 236 -42.25 -0.58 13.00
N HIS A 237 -41.34 -1.21 12.25
CA HIS A 237 -41.66 -2.09 11.13
C HIS A 237 -41.49 -3.59 11.46
N ALA A 238 -40.89 -3.93 12.61
CA ALA A 238 -40.64 -5.31 13.02
C ALA A 238 -41.92 -6.13 13.25
N ALA A 239 -43.00 -5.50 13.72
CA ALA A 239 -44.29 -6.17 13.95
C ALA A 239 -44.94 -6.72 12.66
N ALA A 240 -44.65 -6.11 11.50
CA ALA A 240 -45.08 -6.62 10.22
C ALA A 240 -44.24 -7.82 9.74
N GLY A 241 -43.03 -8.01 10.29
CA GLY A 241 -42.06 -9.02 9.88
C GLY A 241 -42.58 -10.45 9.96
N GLN A 242 -43.28 -10.80 11.04
CA GLN A 242 -43.86 -12.14 11.19
C GLN A 242 -44.94 -12.44 10.14
N GLN A 243 -45.81 -11.47 9.86
CA GLN A 243 -46.82 -11.57 8.81
C GLN A 243 -46.18 -11.72 7.42
N ILE A 244 -45.07 -11.02 7.18
CA ILE A 244 -44.33 -11.08 5.92
C ILE A 244 -43.64 -12.45 5.77
N GLU A 245 -43.05 -12.99 6.83
CA GLU A 245 -42.39 -14.32 6.80
C GLU A 245 -43.39 -15.45 6.52
N GLU A 246 -44.59 -15.41 7.11
CA GLU A 246 -45.67 -16.36 6.80
C GLU A 246 -46.08 -16.28 5.32
N ALA A 247 -46.15 -15.07 4.76
CA ALA A 247 -46.42 -14.87 3.34
C ALA A 247 -45.30 -15.41 2.45
N ILE A 248 -44.04 -15.24 2.87
CA ILE A 248 -42.87 -15.79 2.15
C ILE A 248 -42.89 -17.31 2.15
N GLN A 249 -43.13 -17.94 3.30
CA GLN A 249 -43.22 -19.40 3.39
C GLN A 249 -44.32 -19.95 2.46
N THR A 250 -45.45 -19.27 2.40
CA THR A 250 -46.54 -19.62 1.47
C THR A 250 -46.11 -19.47 0.01
N ALA A 251 -45.48 -18.35 -0.33
CA ALA A 251 -45.01 -18.07 -1.69
C ALA A 251 -43.90 -19.03 -2.16
N VAL A 252 -42.98 -19.42 -1.28
CA VAL A 252 -41.93 -20.41 -1.56
C VAL A 252 -42.54 -21.79 -1.84
N THR A 253 -43.51 -22.23 -1.01
CA THR A 253 -44.23 -23.49 -1.24
C THR A 253 -44.97 -23.46 -2.57
N GLU A 254 -45.61 -22.34 -2.90
CA GLU A 254 -46.33 -22.17 -4.16
C GLU A 254 -45.37 -22.19 -5.36
N ALA A 255 -44.23 -21.49 -5.29
CA ALA A 255 -43.19 -21.50 -6.32
C ALA A 255 -42.69 -22.92 -6.61
N ARG A 256 -42.43 -23.70 -5.55
CA ARG A 256 -42.03 -25.11 -5.65
C ARG A 256 -43.12 -25.97 -6.31
N SER A 257 -44.38 -25.81 -5.90
CA SER A 257 -45.50 -26.57 -6.48
C SER A 257 -45.72 -26.29 -7.96
N ARG A 258 -45.36 -25.09 -8.43
CA ARG A 258 -45.45 -24.66 -9.84
C ARG A 258 -44.18 -24.93 -10.65
N GLY A 259 -43.12 -25.48 -10.05
CA GLY A 259 -41.85 -25.76 -10.73
C GLY A 259 -41.09 -24.50 -11.17
N ILE A 260 -41.31 -23.36 -10.52
CA ILE A 260 -40.57 -22.12 -10.81
C ILE A 260 -39.15 -22.28 -10.27
N THR A 261 -38.14 -22.09 -11.12
CA THR A 261 -36.72 -22.33 -10.78
C THR A 261 -35.80 -21.23 -11.32
N GLY A 262 -34.58 -21.16 -10.80
CA GLY A 262 -33.55 -20.22 -11.24
C GLY A 262 -33.93 -18.75 -11.04
N ARG A 263 -33.64 -17.91 -12.04
CA ARG A 263 -33.78 -16.45 -11.94
C ARG A 263 -35.21 -15.95 -11.74
N ASP A 264 -36.21 -16.78 -12.05
CA ASP A 264 -37.63 -16.41 -12.01
C ASP A 264 -38.28 -16.64 -10.64
N VAL A 265 -37.60 -17.33 -9.71
CA VAL A 265 -38.08 -17.62 -8.35
C VAL A 265 -38.24 -16.34 -7.52
N THR A 266 -37.24 -15.47 -7.54
CA THR A 266 -37.22 -14.26 -6.71
C THR A 266 -38.33 -13.26 -7.11
N PRO A 267 -38.51 -12.90 -8.40
CA PRO A 267 -39.61 -12.01 -8.80
C PRO A 267 -40.99 -12.57 -8.45
N PHE A 268 -41.23 -13.87 -8.66
CA PHE A 268 -42.48 -14.52 -8.31
C PHE A 268 -42.81 -14.41 -6.81
N ILE A 269 -41.83 -14.75 -5.96
CA ILE A 269 -42.03 -14.70 -4.50
C ILE A 269 -42.31 -13.27 -4.04
N LEU A 270 -41.54 -12.28 -4.52
CA LEU A 270 -41.73 -10.89 -4.11
C LEU A 270 -43.09 -10.33 -4.52
N GLN A 271 -43.54 -10.63 -5.74
CA GLN A 271 -44.87 -10.23 -6.19
C GLN A 271 -45.96 -10.84 -5.29
N LYS A 272 -45.89 -12.15 -5.05
CA LYS A 272 -46.88 -12.86 -4.22
C LYS A 272 -46.91 -12.33 -2.79
N VAL A 273 -45.75 -12.10 -2.19
CA VAL A 273 -45.62 -11.56 -0.83
C VAL A 273 -46.22 -10.15 -0.75
N ASN A 274 -46.04 -9.32 -1.77
CA ASN A 274 -46.67 -8.00 -1.82
C ASN A 274 -48.19 -8.06 -1.85
N GLU A 275 -48.74 -8.94 -2.69
CA GLU A 275 -50.19 -9.15 -2.81
C GLU A 275 -50.78 -9.63 -1.48
N MET A 276 -50.14 -10.61 -0.84
CA MET A 276 -50.58 -11.17 0.44
C MET A 276 -50.48 -10.17 1.60
N THR A 277 -49.46 -9.32 1.60
CA THR A 277 -49.21 -8.34 2.67
C THR A 277 -49.86 -6.98 2.41
N LYS A 278 -50.59 -6.82 1.29
CA LYS A 278 -51.25 -5.58 0.87
C LYS A 278 -50.29 -4.37 0.85
N GLY A 279 -49.07 -4.57 0.35
CA GLY A 279 -48.06 -3.51 0.25
C GLY A 279 -47.18 -3.29 1.49
N LYS A 280 -47.45 -3.97 2.61
CA LYS A 280 -46.63 -3.83 3.83
C LYS A 280 -45.20 -4.33 3.65
N SER A 281 -44.98 -5.37 2.85
CA SER A 281 -43.63 -5.88 2.57
C SER A 281 -42.76 -4.85 1.84
N LEU A 282 -43.34 -4.09 0.92
CA LEU A 282 -42.66 -3.02 0.19
C LEU A 282 -42.29 -1.86 1.11
N GLN A 283 -43.19 -1.45 2.01
CA GLN A 283 -42.91 -0.42 3.01
C GLN A 283 -41.79 -0.85 3.96
N ALA A 284 -41.84 -2.09 4.45
CA ALA A 284 -40.78 -2.66 5.29
C ALA A 284 -39.44 -2.74 4.56
N ASN A 285 -39.44 -3.05 3.25
CA ASN A 285 -38.24 -3.09 2.43
C ASN A 285 -37.60 -1.70 2.26
N ILE A 286 -38.40 -0.67 1.99
CA ILE A 286 -37.89 0.71 1.92
C ILE A 286 -37.32 1.14 3.27
N ALA A 287 -38.04 0.85 4.36
CA ALA A 287 -37.61 1.21 5.71
C ALA A 287 -36.29 0.54 6.12
N LEU A 288 -36.10 -0.76 5.84
CA LEU A 288 -34.84 -1.43 6.13
C LEU A 288 -33.69 -0.89 5.27
N ILE A 289 -33.92 -0.55 3.99
CA ILE A 289 -32.88 0.02 3.13
C ILE A 289 -32.45 1.39 3.67
N HIS A 290 -33.41 2.23 4.07
CA HIS A 290 -33.14 3.52 4.70
C HIS A 290 -32.35 3.37 6.00
N ASN A 291 -32.72 2.40 6.84
CA ASN A 291 -32.00 2.12 8.07
C ASN A 291 -30.56 1.65 7.82
N ASN A 292 -30.36 0.74 6.85
CA ASN A 292 -29.03 0.26 6.48
C ASN A 292 -28.18 1.40 5.91
N ALA A 293 -28.78 2.29 5.10
CA ALA A 293 -28.09 3.46 4.56
C ALA A 293 -27.63 4.40 5.67
N LYS A 294 -28.51 4.65 6.65
CA LYS A 294 -28.18 5.42 7.84
C LYS A 294 -27.02 4.81 8.63
N VAL A 295 -27.15 3.55 9.05
CA VAL A 295 -26.12 2.85 9.85
C VAL A 295 -24.80 2.73 9.08
N GLY A 296 -24.84 2.35 7.80
CA GLY A 296 -23.65 2.24 6.97
C GLY A 296 -22.94 3.58 6.76
N SER A 297 -23.69 4.68 6.65
CA SER A 297 -23.11 6.04 6.57
C SER A 297 -22.41 6.42 7.86
N GLN A 298 -23.02 6.14 9.01
CA GLN A 298 -22.42 6.38 10.32
C GLN A 298 -21.12 5.56 10.50
N ILE A 299 -21.12 4.30 10.05
CA ILE A 299 -19.93 3.44 10.06
C ILE A 299 -18.85 4.02 9.14
N ALA A 300 -19.18 4.45 7.92
CA ALA A 300 -18.23 5.05 6.99
C ALA A 300 -17.62 6.36 7.55
N CYS A 301 -18.43 7.22 8.15
CA CYS A 301 -17.97 8.43 8.83
C CYS A 301 -17.05 8.10 10.02
N ALA A 302 -17.42 7.13 10.85
CA ALA A 302 -16.59 6.67 11.97
C ALA A 302 -15.27 6.06 11.49
N LEU A 303 -15.29 5.29 10.41
CA LEU A 303 -14.11 4.72 9.75
C LEU A 303 -13.17 5.82 9.24
N SER A 304 -13.71 6.80 8.51
CA SER A 304 -12.95 7.95 8.02
C SER A 304 -12.30 8.76 9.15
N LYS A 305 -13.04 9.01 10.23
CA LYS A 305 -12.55 9.68 11.43
C LYS A 305 -11.43 8.89 12.12
N GLN A 306 -11.62 7.59 12.34
CA GLN A 306 -10.61 6.75 13.00
C GLN A 306 -9.35 6.57 12.15
N THR A 307 -9.48 6.48 10.84
CA THR A 307 -8.33 6.49 9.91
C THR A 307 -7.56 7.81 10.01
N SER A 308 -8.28 8.94 10.00
CA SER A 308 -7.70 10.28 10.17
C SER A 308 -7.08 10.48 11.56
N GLU A 309 -7.68 9.92 12.61
CA GLU A 309 -7.17 9.93 13.99
C GLU A 309 -5.94 9.03 14.16
N ARG A 310 -5.85 7.89 13.48
CA ARG A 310 -4.61 7.08 13.43
C ARG A 310 -3.49 7.84 12.72
N LEU A 311 -3.81 8.53 11.63
CA LEU A 311 -2.87 9.40 10.91
C LEU A 311 -2.41 10.60 11.76
N THR A 312 -3.28 11.16 12.62
CA THR A 312 -2.94 12.32 13.49
C THR A 312 -2.37 11.94 14.86
N ARG A 313 -2.75 10.82 15.48
CA ARG A 313 -2.13 10.29 16.71
C ARG A 313 -0.74 9.70 16.45
N GLY A 314 -0.48 9.23 15.22
CA GLY A 314 0.88 9.02 14.73
C GLY A 314 1.68 10.32 14.52
N GLY A 315 1.03 11.49 14.62
CA GLY A 315 1.59 12.81 14.26
C GLY A 315 1.51 13.91 15.34
N THR A 316 1.22 13.59 16.61
CA THR A 316 1.14 14.63 17.68
C THR A 316 2.42 14.75 18.50
N HIS A 317 3.45 15.34 17.91
CA HIS A 317 4.23 16.37 18.60
C HIS A 317 4.06 17.69 17.83
N ARG A 318 3.29 18.59 18.45
CA ARG A 318 2.95 19.99 18.11
C ARG A 318 3.59 20.58 16.82
N TYR A 319 2.73 20.94 15.87
CA TYR A 319 2.96 22.11 15.02
C TYR A 319 1.74 23.04 15.07
N GLY A 320 1.99 24.29 15.44
CA GLY A 320 1.01 25.36 15.38
C GLY A 320 0.76 25.81 13.95
N LYS A 321 -0.47 26.29 13.73
CA LYS A 321 -0.99 27.13 12.62
C LYS A 321 -0.20 27.13 11.30
N HIS A 322 -0.86 26.57 10.29
CA HIS A 322 -0.61 26.70 8.86
C HIS A 322 -0.14 28.09 8.40
N SER A 323 0.92 28.08 7.59
CA SER A 323 1.01 28.87 6.37
C SER A 323 1.19 27.92 5.18
N SER A 324 0.49 28.24 4.09
CA SER A 324 0.53 27.58 2.79
C SER A 324 1.88 27.79 2.08
N ASP A 325 2.21 26.83 1.20
CA ASP A 325 3.29 26.75 0.19
C ASP A 325 4.67 26.19 0.59
N SER A 326 5.06 25.13 -0.18
CA SER A 326 6.44 24.68 -0.55
C SER A 326 7.31 24.08 0.58
N GLU A 327 8.15 23.02 0.45
CA GLU A 327 8.91 22.38 -0.65
C GLU A 327 9.11 20.86 -0.33
N SER A 328 9.43 20.02 -1.32
CA SER A 328 9.85 18.63 -1.08
C SER A 328 11.30 18.58 -0.57
N GLU A 329 11.54 18.03 0.61
CA GLU A 329 12.86 18.09 1.28
C GLU A 329 13.96 17.26 0.59
N ILE A 330 13.61 16.19 -0.13
CA ILE A 330 14.55 15.31 -0.84
C ILE A 330 13.94 14.84 -2.16
N VAL A 331 14.74 14.83 -3.21
CA VAL A 331 14.40 14.20 -4.49
C VAL A 331 15.43 13.13 -4.80
N SER A 332 14.97 11.90 -4.91
CA SER A 332 15.77 10.71 -5.18
C SER A 332 15.51 10.25 -6.60
N ALA A 333 16.54 10.20 -7.46
CA ALA A 333 16.45 9.62 -8.80
C ALA A 333 17.19 8.27 -8.80
N ASN A 334 16.40 7.21 -8.71
CA ASN A 334 16.77 6.00 -7.98
C ASN A 334 16.11 4.78 -8.63
N THR A 335 16.68 3.58 -8.47
CA THR A 335 16.07 2.36 -9.00
C THR A 335 15.11 1.70 -8.01
N THR A 336 14.26 0.81 -8.52
CA THR A 336 13.34 0.00 -7.71
C THR A 336 13.43 -1.43 -8.21
N GLU A 337 13.82 -2.34 -7.32
CA GLU A 337 14.03 -3.75 -7.68
C GLU A 337 13.18 -4.63 -6.76
N GLU A 338 12.66 -5.71 -7.31
CA GLU A 338 12.15 -6.81 -6.52
C GLU A 338 13.28 -7.80 -6.25
N LEU A 339 13.45 -8.21 -4.99
CA LEU A 339 14.49 -9.14 -4.56
C LEU A 339 13.84 -10.47 -4.15
N PHE A 340 13.96 -11.47 -5.01
CA PHE A 340 13.77 -12.86 -4.61
C PHE A 340 15.02 -13.35 -3.85
N ASN A 341 14.87 -13.51 -2.54
CA ASN A 341 15.85 -14.15 -1.68
C ASN A 341 15.52 -15.65 -1.59
N ASN A 342 16.14 -16.49 -2.41
CA ASN A 342 16.05 -17.94 -2.25
C ASN A 342 17.06 -18.38 -1.18
N GLY A 343 16.59 -18.46 0.07
CA GLY A 343 17.38 -19.00 1.18
C GLY A 343 17.43 -20.52 1.11
N TYR A 344 18.60 -21.11 0.94
CA TYR A 344 18.76 -22.55 1.07
C TYR A 344 18.88 -22.91 2.55
N GLU A 345 17.99 -23.77 3.05
CA GLU A 345 18.32 -24.66 4.15
C GLU A 345 18.42 -26.07 3.58
N THR A 346 19.62 -26.52 3.23
CA THR A 346 19.80 -27.93 2.84
C THR A 346 21.22 -28.47 3.00
N PHE A 347 21.25 -29.62 3.69
CA PHE A 347 22.36 -30.52 4.02
C PHE A 347 23.26 -31.03 2.85
N CYS A 348 23.19 -30.46 1.63
CA CYS A 348 23.89 -30.98 0.44
C CYS A 348 24.41 -29.90 -0.53
N LEU A 349 25.59 -30.15 -1.12
CA LEU A 349 26.24 -29.36 -2.17
C LEU A 349 25.30 -29.01 -3.35
N PHE A 350 25.27 -27.73 -3.76
CA PHE A 350 24.50 -27.22 -4.89
C PHE A 350 24.87 -27.92 -6.21
N GLN A 351 23.89 -28.55 -6.88
CA GLN A 351 24.11 -29.29 -8.12
C GLN A 351 23.51 -28.57 -9.34
N PHE A 352 24.37 -28.21 -10.29
CA PHE A 352 23.94 -27.61 -11.56
C PHE A 352 23.17 -28.62 -12.43
N GLY A 353 22.11 -28.16 -13.09
CA GLY A 353 21.32 -28.95 -14.04
C GLY A 353 20.27 -29.87 -13.40
N GLN A 354 19.98 -29.73 -12.10
CA GLN A 354 18.96 -30.49 -11.38
C GLN A 354 18.15 -29.60 -10.43
N THR A 355 17.02 -30.10 -9.92
CA THR A 355 16.23 -29.43 -8.89
C THR A 355 16.90 -29.57 -7.53
N ASN A 356 17.30 -28.44 -6.94
CA ASN A 356 17.90 -28.40 -5.60
C ASN A 356 16.79 -28.11 -4.57
N PRO A 357 16.62 -28.92 -3.52
CA PRO A 357 15.71 -28.60 -2.42
C PRO A 357 16.17 -27.33 -1.71
N GLY A 358 15.25 -26.45 -1.32
CA GLY A 358 15.54 -25.17 -0.64
C GLY A 358 14.26 -24.40 -0.30
N SER A 359 14.41 -23.25 0.36
CA SER A 359 13.31 -22.34 0.69
C SER A 359 13.37 -21.08 -0.18
N VAL A 360 12.20 -20.48 -0.42
CA VAL A 360 12.08 -19.28 -1.24
C VAL A 360 11.45 -18.19 -0.39
N CYS A 361 12.13 -17.05 -0.30
CA CYS A 361 11.63 -15.83 0.30
C CYS A 361 11.62 -14.71 -0.74
N GLN A 362 10.62 -13.85 -0.69
CA GLN A 362 10.50 -12.71 -1.58
C GLN A 362 10.50 -11.44 -0.74
N SER A 363 11.28 -10.46 -1.18
CA SER A 363 11.46 -9.17 -0.54
C SER A 363 11.56 -8.08 -1.61
N PHE A 364 11.51 -6.81 -1.20
CA PHE A 364 11.61 -5.69 -2.12
C PHE A 364 12.88 -4.91 -1.80
N GLY A 365 13.65 -4.55 -2.83
CA GLY A 365 14.85 -3.75 -2.68
C GLY A 365 15.13 -2.82 -3.85
N GLY A 366 16.37 -2.77 -4.30
CA GLY A 366 16.92 -1.66 -5.08
C GLY A 366 17.43 -0.57 -4.15
N VAL A 367 18.70 -0.19 -4.33
CA VAL A 367 19.43 0.77 -3.47
C VAL A 367 18.63 2.05 -3.29
N GLY A 368 18.15 2.59 -4.40
CA GLY A 368 17.41 3.81 -4.39
C GLY A 368 16.05 3.76 -3.68
N ARG A 369 15.32 2.64 -3.82
CA ARG A 369 14.09 2.36 -3.06
C ARG A 369 14.39 2.17 -1.59
N ASN A 370 15.43 1.40 -1.25
CA ASN A 370 15.86 1.12 0.12
C ASN A 370 16.18 2.42 0.88
N ILE A 371 16.94 3.32 0.29
CA ILE A 371 17.24 4.63 0.88
C ILE A 371 15.97 5.45 1.08
N ALA A 372 15.09 5.51 0.07
CA ALA A 372 13.83 6.25 0.18
C ALA A 372 12.87 5.66 1.23
N ASP A 373 12.86 4.34 1.38
CA ASP A 373 12.10 3.61 2.41
C ASP A 373 12.64 3.94 3.81
N SER A 374 13.97 3.83 4.01
CA SER A 374 14.65 4.21 5.24
C SER A 374 14.34 5.65 5.65
N LEU A 375 14.48 6.60 4.73
CA LEU A 375 14.14 8.01 4.95
C LEU A 375 12.66 8.20 5.32
N SER A 376 11.74 7.53 4.62
CA SER A 376 10.30 7.61 4.89
C SER A 376 9.96 7.10 6.29
N ARG A 377 10.57 5.98 6.71
CA ARG A 377 10.40 5.40 8.06
C ARG A 377 10.98 6.27 9.18
N LEU A 378 12.00 7.08 8.86
CA LEU A 378 12.63 8.01 9.80
C LEU A 378 11.96 9.38 9.86
N GLY A 379 10.85 9.56 9.13
CA GLY A 379 9.99 10.74 9.18
C GLY A 379 10.26 11.78 8.09
N CYS A 380 11.18 11.51 7.16
CA CYS A 380 11.40 12.34 5.98
C CYS A 380 10.37 12.03 4.88
N ARG A 381 10.27 12.87 3.84
CA ARG A 381 9.35 12.67 2.70
C ARG A 381 10.08 12.67 1.36
N PRO A 382 10.93 11.67 1.08
CA PRO A 382 11.66 11.62 -0.18
C PRO A 382 10.72 11.38 -1.36
N LEU A 383 10.89 12.11 -2.46
CA LEU A 383 10.29 11.78 -3.74
C LEU A 383 11.16 10.73 -4.44
N LEU A 384 10.62 9.53 -4.67
CA LEU A 384 11.28 8.50 -5.47
C LEU A 384 10.95 8.66 -6.96
N ILE A 385 11.96 8.94 -7.79
CA ILE A 385 11.92 8.95 -9.25
C ILE A 385 12.57 7.67 -9.75
N SER A 386 11.79 6.77 -10.34
CA SER A 386 12.23 5.42 -10.76
C SER A 386 11.38 4.91 -11.93
N ALA A 387 11.61 3.68 -12.36
CA ALA A 387 10.77 2.96 -13.32
C ALA A 387 10.53 1.50 -12.88
N THR A 388 9.32 1.00 -13.11
CA THR A 388 8.92 -0.41 -12.97
C THR A 388 8.18 -0.86 -14.23
N GLY A 389 8.04 -2.18 -14.41
CA GLY A 389 7.16 -2.72 -15.43
C GLY A 389 5.68 -2.44 -15.12
N ALA A 390 4.80 -2.84 -16.03
CA ALA A 390 3.35 -2.91 -15.81
C ALA A 390 2.92 -4.37 -15.57
N ASP A 391 3.61 -5.05 -14.65
CA ASP A 391 3.44 -6.47 -14.32
C ASP A 391 3.02 -6.68 -12.85
N SER A 392 2.74 -7.93 -12.47
CA SER A 392 2.34 -8.28 -11.10
C SER A 392 3.40 -7.94 -10.04
N HIS A 393 4.68 -7.98 -10.44
CA HIS A 393 5.82 -7.59 -9.63
C HIS A 393 5.75 -6.11 -9.25
N SER A 394 5.43 -5.23 -10.21
CA SER A 394 5.19 -3.81 -9.94
C SER A 394 4.02 -3.60 -8.98
N ASP A 395 2.91 -4.33 -9.11
CA ASP A 395 1.77 -4.19 -8.20
C ASP A 395 2.15 -4.52 -6.74
N ALA A 396 2.99 -5.55 -6.55
CA ALA A 396 3.52 -5.93 -5.25
C ALA A 396 4.44 -4.84 -4.66
N VAL A 397 5.36 -4.29 -5.47
CA VAL A 397 6.22 -3.16 -5.09
C VAL A 397 5.39 -1.94 -4.67
N PHE A 398 4.39 -1.55 -5.45
CA PHE A 398 3.53 -0.40 -5.16
C PHE A 398 2.70 -0.62 -3.88
N ASN A 399 2.23 -1.86 -3.64
CA ASN A 399 1.52 -2.19 -2.41
C ASN A 399 2.44 -2.13 -1.18
N TYR A 400 3.69 -2.58 -1.30
CA TYR A 400 4.69 -2.50 -0.24
C TYR A 400 5.10 -1.05 0.07
N CYS A 401 5.27 -0.21 -0.96
CA CYS A 401 5.76 1.16 -0.84
C CYS A 401 4.67 2.21 -0.54
N LYS A 402 3.49 1.82 -0.03
CA LYS A 402 2.37 2.73 0.27
C LYS A 402 2.71 3.87 1.24
N HIS A 403 3.70 3.70 2.10
CA HIS A 403 4.19 4.71 3.04
C HIS A 403 5.20 5.69 2.42
N MET A 404 5.62 5.47 1.18
CA MET A 404 6.61 6.28 0.47
C MET A 404 5.96 7.18 -0.58
N ASN A 405 6.58 8.31 -0.91
CA ASN A 405 6.16 9.12 -2.05
C ASN A 405 6.77 8.57 -3.35
N ILE A 406 6.02 7.68 -4.00
CA ILE A 406 6.38 7.03 -5.28
C ILE A 406 5.75 7.71 -6.50
N SER A 407 5.32 8.97 -6.38
CA SER A 407 4.70 9.71 -7.51
C SER A 407 5.64 9.96 -8.69
N GLY A 408 6.96 9.80 -8.49
CA GLY A 408 7.97 9.87 -9.55
C GLY A 408 8.28 8.52 -10.22
N VAL A 409 7.61 7.42 -9.82
CA VAL A 409 7.86 6.08 -10.37
C VAL A 409 7.00 5.84 -11.61
N ALA A 410 7.62 5.65 -12.77
CA ALA A 410 6.93 5.31 -14.01
C ALA A 410 6.60 3.82 -14.09
N ARG A 411 5.40 3.48 -14.57
CA ARG A 411 5.03 2.10 -14.95
C ARG A 411 5.08 1.97 -16.47
N LEU A 412 5.91 1.08 -16.99
CA LEU A 412 6.17 0.91 -18.42
C LEU A 412 5.55 -0.39 -18.93
N GLU A 413 4.71 -0.33 -19.97
CA GLU A 413 3.96 -1.49 -20.48
C GLU A 413 4.84 -2.56 -21.14
N ASP A 414 5.90 -2.15 -21.83
CA ASP A 414 6.78 -3.05 -22.60
C ASP A 414 8.07 -3.43 -21.85
N GLN A 415 8.09 -3.31 -20.52
CA GLN A 415 9.27 -3.60 -19.69
C GLN A 415 8.88 -4.48 -18.50
N SER A 416 9.81 -5.32 -18.05
CA SER A 416 9.68 -6.09 -16.82
C SER A 416 10.13 -5.25 -15.63
N THR A 417 9.47 -5.40 -14.48
CA THR A 417 9.99 -4.86 -13.21
C THR A 417 11.32 -5.54 -12.90
N ALA A 418 12.30 -4.72 -12.51
CA ALA A 418 13.63 -5.19 -12.16
C ALA A 418 13.54 -6.30 -11.10
N THR A 419 14.15 -7.45 -11.37
CA THR A 419 14.04 -8.65 -10.55
C THR A 419 15.42 -9.22 -10.30
N TYR A 420 15.79 -9.39 -9.04
CA TYR A 420 17.02 -10.06 -8.61
C TYR A 420 16.67 -11.39 -7.94
N CYS A 421 17.29 -12.47 -8.38
CA CYS A 421 17.24 -13.77 -7.72
C CYS A 421 18.62 -14.11 -7.17
N VAL A 422 18.71 -14.32 -5.86
CA VAL A 422 19.95 -14.73 -5.20
C VAL A 422 19.80 -16.08 -4.52
N VAL A 423 20.85 -16.89 -4.64
CA VAL A 423 21.04 -18.19 -4.00
C VAL A 423 22.04 -18.00 -2.89
N ILE A 424 21.62 -18.17 -1.64
CA ILE A 424 22.45 -18.03 -0.44
C ILE A 424 22.75 -19.41 0.15
N GLY A 425 24.02 -19.72 0.40
CA GLY A 425 24.46 -20.99 1.01
C GLY A 425 24.32 -21.00 2.54
N GLU A 426 24.59 -22.15 3.17
CA GLU A 426 24.45 -22.34 4.64
C GLU A 426 25.31 -21.38 5.49
N SER A 427 26.39 -20.84 4.94
CA SER A 427 27.23 -19.83 5.60
C SER A 427 26.65 -18.42 5.57
N GLY A 428 25.50 -18.21 4.91
CA GLY A 428 24.96 -16.89 4.62
C GLY A 428 25.65 -16.19 3.44
N GLU A 429 26.62 -16.85 2.79
CA GLU A 429 27.32 -16.30 1.63
C GLU A 429 26.55 -16.51 0.33
N MET A 430 26.66 -15.53 -0.56
CA MET A 430 26.07 -15.57 -1.89
C MET A 430 26.77 -16.63 -2.76
N SER A 431 26.00 -17.59 -3.28
CA SER A 431 26.48 -18.62 -4.20
C SER A 431 26.24 -18.28 -5.68
N LEU A 432 25.07 -17.71 -6.00
CA LEU A 432 24.70 -17.29 -7.36
C LEU A 432 23.73 -16.11 -7.30
N GLY A 433 23.94 -15.10 -8.15
CA GLY A 433 23.01 -13.99 -8.35
C GLY A 433 22.60 -13.89 -9.82
N LEU A 434 21.32 -13.69 -10.08
CA LEU A 434 20.74 -13.48 -11.42
C LEU A 434 19.87 -12.24 -11.38
N GLY A 435 20.18 -11.23 -12.18
CA GLY A 435 19.43 -9.98 -12.25
C GLY A 435 18.87 -9.73 -13.63
N ASP A 436 17.56 -9.51 -13.72
CA ASP A 436 16.90 -8.84 -14.84
C ASP A 436 16.70 -7.38 -14.45
N MET A 437 17.58 -6.50 -14.93
CA MET A 437 17.75 -5.12 -14.43
C MET A 437 17.70 -4.07 -15.54
N ASP A 438 17.33 -4.46 -16.76
CA ASP A 438 17.42 -3.62 -17.95
C ASP A 438 16.52 -2.39 -17.87
N ILE A 439 15.45 -2.44 -17.07
CA ILE A 439 14.54 -1.32 -16.88
C ILE A 439 15.22 -0.07 -16.28
N HIS A 440 16.36 -0.22 -15.60
CA HIS A 440 17.12 0.92 -15.09
C HIS A 440 17.62 1.83 -16.21
N GLU A 441 17.84 1.30 -17.42
CA GLU A 441 18.19 2.09 -18.61
C GLU A 441 17.06 3.04 -19.05
N GLN A 442 15.83 2.79 -18.61
CA GLN A 442 14.67 3.65 -18.89
C GLN A 442 14.62 4.91 -18.01
N ILE A 443 15.44 4.98 -16.95
CA ILE A 443 15.62 6.18 -16.13
C ILE A 443 16.56 7.16 -16.86
N THR A 444 16.11 7.60 -18.03
CA THR A 444 16.85 8.45 -18.95
C THR A 444 16.88 9.91 -18.50
N GLU A 445 17.82 10.69 -19.05
CA GLU A 445 17.83 12.16 -18.92
C GLU A 445 16.46 12.78 -19.26
N GLN A 446 15.85 12.35 -20.37
CA GLN A 446 14.56 12.86 -20.81
C GLN A 446 13.45 12.56 -19.78
N PHE A 447 13.48 11.38 -19.16
CA PHE A 447 12.53 11.03 -18.10
C PHE A 447 12.74 11.90 -16.86
N VAL A 448 13.98 11.98 -16.36
CA VAL A 448 14.31 12.71 -15.13
C VAL A 448 14.12 14.22 -15.28
N SER A 449 14.32 14.78 -16.47
CA SER A 449 14.11 16.22 -16.76
C SER A 449 12.70 16.72 -16.42
N ARG A 450 11.69 15.85 -16.42
CA ARG A 450 10.31 16.18 -16.02
C ARG A 450 10.19 16.59 -14.56
N PHE A 451 11.18 16.22 -13.74
CA PHE A 451 11.27 16.53 -12.32
C PHE A 451 12.32 17.61 -12.00
N GLU A 452 12.82 18.34 -12.99
CA GLU A 452 13.86 19.38 -12.78
C GLU A 452 13.46 20.39 -11.71
N LYS A 453 12.18 20.80 -11.67
CA LYS A 453 11.68 21.72 -10.63
C LYS A 453 11.90 21.16 -9.23
N GLN A 454 11.52 19.90 -9.01
CA GLN A 454 11.67 19.22 -7.73
C GLN A 454 13.15 19.04 -7.39
N ILE A 455 13.97 18.61 -8.35
CA ILE A 455 15.43 18.43 -8.18
C ILE A 455 16.07 19.77 -7.78
N SER A 456 15.70 20.86 -8.45
CA SER A 456 16.24 22.20 -8.22
C SER A 456 15.80 22.85 -6.90
N SER A 457 14.75 22.35 -6.26
CA SER A 457 14.28 22.82 -4.95
C SER A 457 14.66 21.87 -3.80
N ALA A 458 15.30 20.75 -4.08
CA ALA A 458 15.63 19.75 -3.05
C ALA A 458 16.76 20.25 -2.14
N THR A 459 16.73 19.88 -0.86
CA THR A 459 17.88 20.13 0.03
C THR A 459 19.04 19.19 -0.28
N LEU A 460 18.70 17.95 -0.62
CA LEU A 460 19.63 16.89 -0.96
C LEU A 460 19.04 16.05 -2.10
N VAL A 461 19.89 15.66 -3.06
CA VAL A 461 19.55 14.69 -4.11
C VAL A 461 20.37 13.43 -3.91
N CYS A 462 19.71 12.27 -3.89
CA CYS A 462 20.38 10.97 -3.87
C CYS A 462 20.43 10.40 -5.29
N LEU A 463 21.61 9.91 -5.69
CA LEU A 463 21.86 9.23 -6.96
C LEU A 463 22.23 7.77 -6.70
N ASP A 464 21.51 6.87 -7.36
CA ASP A 464 21.79 5.44 -7.38
C ASP A 464 22.78 5.09 -8.50
N GLY A 465 23.81 4.29 -8.20
CA GLY A 465 24.80 3.82 -9.18
C GLY A 465 24.22 2.96 -10.32
N ASN A 466 23.00 2.44 -10.18
CA ASN A 466 22.36 1.66 -11.24
C ASN A 466 21.91 2.51 -12.44
N ILE A 467 21.64 3.81 -12.27
CA ILE A 467 21.08 4.62 -13.37
C ILE A 467 22.13 4.90 -14.48
N PRO A 468 21.70 5.30 -15.69
CA PRO A 468 22.61 5.58 -16.80
C PRO A 468 23.60 6.72 -16.52
N VAL A 469 24.81 6.62 -17.08
CA VAL A 469 25.87 7.66 -16.93
C VAL A 469 25.40 9.02 -17.46
N THR A 470 24.65 9.03 -18.56
CA THR A 470 24.06 10.25 -19.13
C THR A 470 23.10 10.92 -18.16
N THR A 471 22.26 10.14 -17.47
CA THR A 471 21.34 10.64 -16.43
C THR A 471 22.11 11.18 -15.21
N ILE A 472 23.16 10.49 -14.74
CA ILE A 472 24.04 10.99 -13.66
C ILE A 472 24.62 12.35 -14.04
N ASN A 473 25.19 12.46 -15.25
CA ASN A 473 25.78 13.71 -15.74
C ASN A 473 24.75 14.84 -15.80
N TYR A 474 23.54 14.55 -16.29
CA TYR A 474 22.45 15.52 -16.33
C TYR A 474 22.09 16.05 -14.93
N ILE A 475 21.84 15.16 -13.97
CA ILE A 475 21.45 15.57 -12.61
C ILE A 475 22.57 16.35 -11.93
N CYS A 476 23.83 15.93 -12.09
CA CYS A 476 24.99 16.68 -11.61
C CYS A 476 25.05 18.10 -12.21
N SER A 477 24.72 18.26 -13.50
CA SER A 477 24.69 19.58 -14.15
C SER A 477 23.59 20.49 -13.58
N VAL A 478 22.39 19.94 -13.34
CA VAL A 478 21.27 20.68 -12.72
C VAL A 478 21.62 21.07 -11.29
N ALA A 479 22.16 20.13 -10.50
CA ALA A 479 22.56 20.39 -9.13
C ALA A 479 23.67 21.45 -9.03
N ALA A 480 24.67 21.40 -9.92
CA ALA A 480 25.72 22.42 -9.97
C ALA A 480 25.14 23.82 -10.30
N LYS A 481 24.20 23.90 -11.24
CA LYS A 481 23.50 25.14 -11.62
C LYS A 481 22.68 25.74 -10.46
N HIS A 482 22.05 24.88 -9.65
CA HIS A 482 21.17 25.30 -8.55
C HIS A 482 21.81 25.21 -7.16
N ASN A 483 23.11 24.88 -7.08
CA ASN A 483 23.87 24.68 -5.85
C ASN A 483 23.21 23.67 -4.88
N ILE A 484 22.76 22.55 -5.43
CA ILE A 484 22.12 21.45 -4.68
C ILE A 484 23.18 20.43 -4.27
N ASN A 485 23.07 19.93 -3.04
CA ASN A 485 23.99 18.90 -2.55
C ASN A 485 23.56 17.53 -3.12
N ILE A 486 24.54 16.74 -3.59
CA ILE A 486 24.31 15.40 -4.11
C ILE A 486 24.97 14.35 -3.21
N TRP A 487 24.21 13.32 -2.87
CA TRP A 487 24.70 12.07 -2.31
C TRP A 487 24.73 11.00 -3.39
N TYR A 488 25.90 10.42 -3.65
CA TYR A 488 26.04 9.30 -4.59
C TYR A 488 26.18 7.98 -3.81
N GLU A 489 25.24 7.05 -4.01
CA GLU A 489 25.31 5.71 -3.45
C GLU A 489 25.80 4.71 -4.50
N PRO A 490 27.02 4.16 -4.35
CA PRO A 490 27.51 3.11 -5.24
C PRO A 490 26.77 1.80 -4.97
N THR A 491 26.21 1.19 -6.00
CA THR A 491 25.51 -0.10 -5.88
C THR A 491 26.49 -1.27 -5.77
N ASP A 492 27.59 -1.20 -6.54
CA ASP A 492 28.64 -2.20 -6.58
C ASP A 492 29.93 -1.57 -7.16
N SER A 493 31.01 -2.37 -7.16
CA SER A 493 32.33 -1.93 -7.63
C SER A 493 32.37 -1.52 -9.10
N GLU A 494 31.53 -2.10 -9.97
CA GLU A 494 31.48 -1.73 -11.39
C GLU A 494 30.77 -0.39 -11.58
N LYS A 495 29.66 -0.19 -10.86
CA LYS A 495 28.84 1.04 -10.93
C LYS A 495 29.49 2.20 -10.19
N ALA A 496 30.33 1.95 -9.19
CA ALA A 496 31.04 2.99 -8.42
C ALA A 496 31.81 3.99 -9.30
N CYS A 497 32.29 3.57 -10.47
CA CYS A 497 33.06 4.43 -11.36
C CYS A 497 32.21 5.44 -12.16
N LYS A 498 30.90 5.24 -12.31
CA LYS A 498 30.08 5.95 -13.30
C LYS A 498 30.19 7.49 -13.26
N PRO A 499 30.07 8.17 -12.09
CA PRO A 499 30.24 9.63 -12.04
C PRO A 499 31.66 10.11 -12.36
N PHE A 500 32.66 9.24 -12.16
CA PHE A 500 34.08 9.53 -12.32
C PHE A 500 34.59 9.32 -13.76
N LEU A 501 33.73 8.83 -14.66
CA LEU A 501 34.00 8.74 -16.09
C LEU A 501 33.93 10.11 -16.80
N SER A 502 33.39 11.12 -16.12
CA SER A 502 33.28 12.50 -16.61
C SER A 502 33.65 13.47 -15.48
N ASP A 503 33.59 14.78 -15.71
CA ASP A 503 33.77 15.78 -14.65
C ASP A 503 32.56 15.91 -13.70
N ALA A 504 31.50 15.12 -13.90
CA ALA A 504 30.28 15.17 -13.09
C ALA A 504 30.53 14.90 -11.60
N TRP A 505 31.48 14.02 -11.25
CA TRP A 505 31.82 13.71 -9.85
C TRP A 505 32.22 14.94 -9.03
N LYS A 506 32.74 16.01 -9.66
CA LYS A 506 33.12 17.26 -8.98
C LYS A 506 31.93 18.04 -8.41
N SER A 507 30.70 17.67 -8.82
CA SER A 507 29.45 18.20 -8.31
C SER A 507 28.88 17.39 -7.13
N LEU A 508 29.45 16.21 -6.86
CA LEU A 508 29.04 15.38 -5.72
C LEU A 508 29.46 16.05 -4.42
N SER A 509 28.56 15.99 -3.43
CA SER A 509 28.82 16.48 -2.07
C SER A 509 29.18 15.31 -1.14
N TYR A 510 28.49 14.20 -1.30
CA TYR A 510 28.62 13.02 -0.45
C TYR A 510 28.73 11.74 -1.29
N SER A 511 29.35 10.72 -0.73
CA SER A 511 29.22 9.34 -1.18
C SER A 511 29.51 8.37 -0.03
N SER A 512 28.87 7.20 -0.03
CA SER A 512 29.07 6.14 0.98
C SER A 512 29.65 4.82 0.42
N PRO A 513 30.79 4.86 -0.31
CA PRO A 513 31.36 3.63 -0.86
C PRO A 513 31.81 2.67 0.23
N ASN A 514 31.77 1.37 -0.04
CA ASN A 514 32.66 0.44 0.67
C ASN A 514 34.11 0.58 0.17
N LEU A 515 35.06 -0.10 0.84
CA LEU A 515 36.48 0.02 0.49
C LEU A 515 36.79 -0.41 -0.97
N ALA A 516 36.10 -1.41 -1.50
CA ALA A 516 36.31 -1.89 -2.87
C ALA A 516 35.79 -0.89 -3.91
N GLU A 517 34.63 -0.29 -3.65
CA GLU A 517 34.07 0.77 -4.49
C GLU A 517 34.94 2.03 -4.47
N LEU A 518 35.42 2.44 -3.29
CA LEU A 518 36.33 3.58 -3.13
C LEU A 518 37.63 3.37 -3.91
N PHE A 519 38.13 2.14 -3.91
CA PHE A 519 39.27 1.74 -4.72
C PHE A 519 38.99 1.89 -6.21
N THR A 520 37.85 1.41 -6.70
CA THR A 520 37.44 1.59 -8.10
C THR A 520 37.34 3.07 -8.47
N MET A 521 36.73 3.91 -7.64
CA MET A 521 36.65 5.36 -7.88
C MET A 521 38.02 6.00 -8.10
N ASN A 522 38.99 5.70 -7.23
CA ASN A 522 40.36 6.22 -7.35
C ASN A 522 41.06 5.68 -8.60
N LYS A 523 40.91 4.38 -8.88
CA LYS A 523 41.48 3.75 -10.07
C LYS A 523 40.94 4.36 -11.37
N THR A 524 39.65 4.67 -11.43
CA THR A 524 39.02 5.34 -12.57
C THR A 524 39.60 6.72 -12.82
N LEU A 525 39.95 7.45 -11.76
CA LEU A 525 40.62 8.75 -11.87
C LEU A 525 42.13 8.67 -12.16
N GLY A 526 42.70 7.46 -12.24
CA GLY A 526 44.15 7.26 -12.40
C GLY A 526 44.97 7.68 -11.17
N LEU A 527 44.33 7.74 -9.99
CA LEU A 527 44.99 8.08 -8.74
C LEU A 527 45.79 6.88 -8.19
N PRO A 528 46.81 7.11 -7.34
CA PRO A 528 47.57 6.03 -6.73
C PRO A 528 46.68 5.10 -5.90
N THR A 529 46.66 3.82 -6.24
CA THR A 529 45.92 2.77 -5.53
C THR A 529 46.82 1.59 -5.20
N PRO A 530 46.59 0.86 -4.10
CA PRO A 530 47.36 -0.36 -3.80
C PRO A 530 47.14 -1.45 -4.86
N GLU A 531 48.09 -2.38 -5.03
CA GLU A 531 47.86 -3.52 -5.95
C GLU A 531 46.78 -4.49 -5.44
N VAL A 532 46.72 -4.66 -4.12
CA VAL A 532 45.76 -5.54 -3.44
C VAL A 532 45.16 -4.81 -2.25
N LEU A 533 43.85 -4.94 -2.06
CA LEU A 533 43.18 -4.38 -0.90
C LEU A 533 43.62 -5.07 0.39
N PRO A 534 43.96 -4.31 1.44
CA PRO A 534 44.40 -4.88 2.69
C PRO A 534 43.24 -5.59 3.42
N SER A 535 43.58 -6.62 4.19
CA SER A 535 42.59 -7.38 4.99
C SER A 535 42.70 -7.14 6.50
N SER A 536 43.86 -6.68 6.98
CA SER A 536 44.07 -6.39 8.42
C SER A 536 43.43 -5.05 8.81
N PRO A 537 42.70 -4.95 9.94
CA PRO A 537 41.94 -3.75 10.33
C PRO A 537 42.72 -2.43 10.26
N ASP A 538 43.95 -2.38 10.80
CA ASP A 538 44.75 -1.14 10.80
C ASP A 538 45.14 -0.69 9.39
N LYS A 539 45.44 -1.64 8.50
CA LYS A 539 45.77 -1.36 7.10
C LYS A 539 44.53 -1.01 6.29
N VAL A 540 43.38 -1.62 6.59
CA VAL A 540 42.07 -1.27 6.02
C VAL A 540 41.75 0.19 6.31
N LEU A 541 41.90 0.61 7.57
CA LEU A 541 41.67 1.99 7.98
C LEU A 541 42.62 2.96 7.30
N SER A 542 43.93 2.64 7.29
CA SER A 542 44.95 3.47 6.64
C SER A 542 44.72 3.61 5.14
N ALA A 543 44.33 2.53 4.46
CA ALA A 543 44.00 2.56 3.04
C ALA A 543 42.73 3.38 2.76
N ALA A 544 41.68 3.23 3.56
CA ALA A 544 40.45 4.00 3.42
C ALA A 544 40.71 5.51 3.56
N VAL A 545 41.55 5.92 4.54
CA VAL A 545 41.97 7.32 4.71
C VAL A 545 42.74 7.81 3.47
N ALA A 546 43.75 7.04 3.02
CA ALA A 546 44.59 7.41 1.88
C ALA A 546 43.78 7.56 0.57
N LEU A 547 42.83 6.65 0.32
CA LEU A 547 41.96 6.66 -0.86
C LEU A 547 40.87 7.74 -0.78
N SER A 548 40.47 8.18 0.42
CA SER A 548 39.47 9.25 0.58
C SER A 548 40.07 10.64 0.32
N ARG A 549 41.34 10.85 0.68
CA ARG A 549 42.01 12.16 0.64
C ARG A 549 41.92 12.91 -0.71
N PRO A 550 42.22 12.29 -1.87
CA PRO A 550 42.18 13.02 -3.15
C PRO A 550 40.75 13.40 -3.56
N LEU A 551 39.75 12.58 -3.20
CA LEU A 551 38.35 12.84 -3.55
C LEU A 551 37.76 14.02 -2.75
N LEU A 552 38.22 14.22 -1.51
CA LEU A 552 37.83 15.33 -0.64
C LEU A 552 38.30 16.72 -1.10
N GLU A 553 39.09 16.80 -2.18
CA GLU A 553 39.34 18.08 -2.85
C GLU A 553 38.07 18.68 -3.45
N HIS A 554 37.11 17.82 -3.82
CA HIS A 554 35.83 18.22 -4.41
C HIS A 554 34.64 17.82 -3.54
N LEU A 555 34.64 16.62 -2.98
CA LEU A 555 33.57 16.13 -2.11
C LEU A 555 33.58 16.85 -0.76
N HIS A 556 32.41 17.01 -0.17
CA HIS A 556 32.27 17.57 1.17
C HIS A 556 32.59 16.54 2.25
N CYS A 557 32.02 15.36 2.14
CA CYS A 557 32.18 14.29 3.11
C CYS A 557 32.11 12.92 2.41
N LEU A 558 32.98 12.02 2.81
CA LEU A 558 32.97 10.61 2.40
C LEU A 558 32.65 9.73 3.61
N VAL A 559 31.75 8.78 3.43
CA VAL A 559 31.36 7.81 4.47
C VAL A 559 31.74 6.42 4.02
N VAL A 560 32.96 5.99 4.32
CA VAL A 560 33.48 4.71 3.85
C VAL A 560 32.99 3.59 4.76
N THR A 561 32.23 2.64 4.20
CA THR A 561 31.77 1.46 4.94
C THR A 561 32.84 0.36 4.95
N LEU A 562 33.12 -0.20 6.13
CA LEU A 562 34.23 -1.15 6.38
C LEU A 562 33.74 -2.49 6.97
N GLY A 563 32.45 -2.81 6.78
CA GLY A 563 31.81 -4.03 7.30
C GLY A 563 31.93 -4.13 8.82
N ALA A 564 32.45 -5.26 9.31
CA ALA A 564 32.65 -5.50 10.74
C ALA A 564 33.59 -4.48 11.43
N ASN A 565 34.43 -3.76 10.66
CA ASN A 565 35.27 -2.70 11.20
C ASN A 565 34.51 -1.37 11.41
N GLY A 566 33.25 -1.26 10.98
CA GLY A 566 32.43 -0.06 11.17
C GLY A 566 32.48 0.91 9.99
N VAL A 567 32.50 2.20 10.28
CA VAL A 567 32.42 3.28 9.28
C VAL A 567 33.51 4.32 9.52
N LEU A 568 34.13 4.77 8.43
CA LEU A 568 35.07 5.88 8.42
C LEU A 568 34.40 7.10 7.77
N VAL A 569 34.23 8.18 8.53
CA VAL A 569 33.72 9.45 8.02
C VAL A 569 34.90 10.39 7.80
N CYS A 570 35.08 10.87 6.57
CA CYS A 570 36.16 11.78 6.20
C CYS A 570 35.59 13.09 5.64
N GLY A 571 36.17 14.23 6.02
CA GLY A 571 35.73 15.52 5.52
C GLY A 571 36.44 16.68 6.20
N GLU A 572 35.85 17.87 6.12
CA GLU A 572 36.38 19.06 6.77
C GLU A 572 36.18 19.02 8.28
N HIS A 573 37.24 19.37 9.00
CA HIS A 573 37.23 19.50 10.44
C HIS A 573 36.40 20.71 10.90
N GLU A 574 35.52 20.49 11.86
CA GLU A 574 34.79 21.50 12.61
C GLU A 574 34.59 21.04 14.07
N ALA A 575 35.07 21.85 15.02
CA ALA A 575 34.87 21.63 16.46
C ALA A 575 35.22 20.22 16.97
N GLY A 576 36.30 19.60 16.47
CA GLY A 576 36.75 18.27 16.87
C GLY A 576 36.04 17.12 16.14
N SER A 577 35.24 17.42 15.12
CA SER A 577 34.50 16.44 14.32
C SER A 577 34.59 16.73 12.82
N VAL A 578 34.01 15.86 11.99
CA VAL A 578 33.78 16.13 10.56
C VAL A 578 32.45 16.85 10.43
N ASN A 579 32.39 17.95 9.67
CA ASN A 579 31.10 18.56 9.34
C ASN A 579 30.41 17.78 8.22
N MET A 580 29.20 17.24 8.49
CA MET A 580 28.37 16.55 7.51
C MET A 580 27.21 17.40 6.96
N GLN A 581 27.03 18.63 7.46
CA GLN A 581 25.89 19.48 7.11
C GLN A 581 26.03 20.06 5.69
N PRO A 582 24.94 20.20 4.91
CA PRO A 582 25.00 20.61 3.52
C PRO A 582 25.77 21.92 3.32
N ARG A 583 26.72 21.93 2.38
CA ARG A 583 27.58 23.10 2.16
C ARG A 583 26.80 24.22 1.47
N LYS A 584 26.97 25.44 1.97
CA LYS A 584 26.57 26.68 1.27
C LYS A 584 27.72 27.38 0.55
N GLN A 585 28.98 27.17 0.98
CA GLN A 585 30.19 27.74 0.37
C GLN A 585 31.38 26.77 0.52
N LYS A 586 32.27 26.72 -0.49
CA LYS A 586 33.55 25.99 -0.40
C LYS A 586 34.58 26.85 0.34
N ARG A 587 35.06 26.41 1.49
CA ARG A 587 36.17 27.05 2.23
C ARG A 587 37.21 26.01 2.58
N ARG A 588 38.49 26.26 2.24
CA ARG A 588 39.57 25.37 2.64
C ARG A 588 39.69 25.32 4.16
N ARG A 589 39.33 24.18 4.75
CA ARG A 589 39.59 23.80 6.15
C ARG A 589 40.48 22.56 6.16
N GLN A 590 41.10 22.27 7.30
CA GLN A 590 41.87 21.04 7.48
C GLN A 590 40.96 19.82 7.36
N LEU A 591 41.47 18.74 6.78
CA LEU A 591 40.73 17.50 6.59
C LEU A 591 41.00 16.54 7.74
N CYS A 592 39.94 15.92 8.25
CA CYS A 592 40.04 14.90 9.28
C CYS A 592 39.15 13.70 8.97
N ALA A 593 39.47 12.57 9.59
CA ALA A 593 38.71 11.33 9.56
C ALA A 593 38.30 10.94 10.98
N LEU A 594 37.07 10.44 11.10
CA LEU A 594 36.54 9.83 12.30
C LEU A 594 36.13 8.39 12.00
N HIS A 595 36.69 7.44 12.74
CA HIS A 595 36.32 6.04 12.63
C HIS A 595 35.40 5.64 13.78
N PHE A 596 34.24 5.13 13.40
CA PHE A 596 33.20 4.63 14.29
C PHE A 596 33.16 3.10 14.18
N PRO A 597 33.53 2.37 15.25
CA PRO A 597 33.44 0.91 15.25
C PRO A 597 31.99 0.43 15.04
N ALA A 598 31.84 -0.73 14.39
CA ALA A 598 30.53 -1.34 14.18
C ALA A 598 29.85 -1.67 15.52
N VAL A 599 28.52 -1.65 15.54
CA VAL A 599 27.76 -2.26 16.64
C VAL A 599 27.81 -3.77 16.45
N THR A 600 28.19 -4.50 17.50
CA THR A 600 28.31 -5.97 17.43
C THR A 600 26.96 -6.60 17.10
N VAL A 601 26.96 -7.43 16.06
CA VAL A 601 25.89 -8.35 15.68
C VAL A 601 26.57 -9.69 15.47
N THR A 602 26.10 -10.75 16.12
CA THR A 602 26.73 -12.06 15.95
C THR A 602 26.36 -12.67 14.59
N ALA A 603 27.12 -13.65 14.12
CA ALA A 603 26.81 -14.33 12.87
C ALA A 603 25.44 -15.02 12.95
N GLU A 604 25.08 -15.53 14.13
CA GLU A 604 23.79 -16.20 14.38
C GLU A 604 22.60 -15.22 14.43
N GLU A 605 22.84 -13.95 14.75
CA GLU A 605 21.81 -12.90 14.72
C GLU A 605 21.61 -12.31 13.31
N THR A 606 22.58 -12.51 12.40
CA THR A 606 22.54 -11.95 11.06
C THR A 606 21.61 -12.77 10.17
N VAL A 607 20.52 -12.15 9.72
CA VAL A 607 19.49 -12.76 8.87
C VAL A 607 19.68 -12.36 7.41
N ASN A 608 19.97 -11.09 7.13
CA ASN A 608 20.14 -10.57 5.77
C ASN A 608 21.16 -9.44 5.74
N VAL A 609 22.21 -9.58 4.94
CA VAL A 609 23.23 -8.53 4.77
C VAL A 609 22.84 -7.45 3.77
N SER A 610 21.85 -7.73 2.92
CA SER A 610 21.34 -6.77 1.92
C SER A 610 20.65 -5.60 2.61
N GLY A 611 20.87 -4.39 2.09
CA GLY A 611 20.26 -3.16 2.60
C GLY A 611 20.86 -2.58 3.88
N ALA A 612 21.84 -3.23 4.52
CA ALA A 612 22.51 -2.66 5.70
C ALA A 612 23.23 -1.34 5.37
N GLY A 613 23.88 -1.26 4.21
CA GLY A 613 24.48 -0.02 3.69
C GLY A 613 23.44 1.04 3.37
N ASP A 614 22.38 0.67 2.64
CA ASP A 614 21.28 1.58 2.27
C ASP A 614 20.56 2.17 3.50
N SER A 615 20.33 1.34 4.52
CA SER A 615 19.78 1.76 5.81
C SER A 615 20.70 2.75 6.53
N LEU A 616 22.01 2.49 6.51
CA LEU A 616 23.01 3.40 7.07
C LEU A 616 23.00 4.75 6.35
N ALA A 617 23.04 4.74 5.01
CA ALA A 617 23.00 5.94 4.19
C ALA A 617 21.69 6.72 4.40
N GLY A 618 20.54 6.05 4.39
CA GLY A 618 19.24 6.68 4.62
C GLY A 618 19.13 7.32 6.00
N ALA A 619 19.66 6.67 7.06
CA ALA A 619 19.64 7.22 8.41
C ALA A 619 20.65 8.37 8.61
N LEU A 620 21.81 8.33 7.96
CA LEU A 620 22.75 9.44 7.90
C LEU A 620 22.09 10.66 7.25
N MET A 621 21.48 10.48 6.08
CA MET A 621 20.75 11.53 5.37
C MET A 621 19.61 12.11 6.21
N ALA A 622 18.83 11.26 6.88
CA ALA A 622 17.78 11.71 7.81
C ALA A 622 18.36 12.56 8.95
N GLY A 623 19.47 12.14 9.54
CA GLY A 623 20.15 12.90 10.60
C GLY A 623 20.65 14.25 10.13
N ILE A 624 21.24 14.31 8.93
CA ILE A 624 21.71 15.54 8.30
C ILE A 624 20.55 16.52 8.10
N LEU A 625 19.43 16.06 7.54
CA LEU A 625 18.25 16.90 7.27
C LEU A 625 17.57 17.38 8.56
N GLN A 626 17.65 16.59 9.63
CA GLN A 626 17.21 16.97 10.97
C GLN A 626 18.22 17.89 11.69
N GLN A 627 19.30 18.31 11.02
CA GLN A 627 20.37 19.16 11.57
C GLN A 627 21.02 18.60 12.84
N ARG A 628 21.14 17.27 12.92
CA ARG A 628 21.85 16.61 14.02
C ARG A 628 23.36 16.75 13.86
N ASP A 629 24.08 16.61 14.97
CA ASP A 629 25.53 16.54 14.94
C ASP A 629 26.02 15.22 14.29
N THR A 630 27.28 15.20 13.87
CA THR A 630 27.89 14.07 13.16
C THR A 630 27.88 12.77 13.96
N ASP A 631 28.14 12.81 15.26
CA ASP A 631 28.15 11.61 16.10
C ASP A 631 26.74 11.00 16.16
N SER A 632 25.72 11.84 16.37
CA SER A 632 24.31 11.43 16.28
C SER A 632 23.95 10.83 14.92
N CYS A 633 24.35 11.46 13.82
CA CYS A 633 24.06 10.96 12.46
C CYS A 633 24.66 9.56 12.24
N VAL A 634 25.94 9.38 12.58
CA VAL A 634 26.63 8.09 12.36
C VAL A 634 26.06 7.00 13.25
N ARG A 635 25.73 7.29 14.51
CA ARG A 635 25.10 6.32 15.40
C ARG A 635 23.71 5.91 14.94
N MET A 636 22.92 6.85 14.43
CA MET A 636 21.63 6.53 13.77
C MET A 636 21.86 5.57 12.59
N GLY A 637 22.86 5.86 11.74
CA GLY A 637 23.29 5.00 10.64
C GLY A 637 23.64 3.57 11.08
N LEU A 638 24.50 3.43 12.09
CA LEU A 638 24.93 2.12 12.60
C LEU A 638 23.77 1.33 13.22
N LEU A 639 22.82 2.00 13.91
CA LEU A 639 21.62 1.35 14.44
C LEU A 639 20.68 0.89 13.32
N ALA A 640 20.50 1.71 12.28
CA ALA A 640 19.69 1.34 11.12
C ALA A 640 20.28 0.13 10.36
N ALA A 641 21.60 0.13 10.15
CA ALA A 641 22.32 -1.02 9.59
C ALA A 641 22.11 -2.27 10.43
N ARG A 642 22.30 -2.19 11.75
CA ARG A 642 22.06 -3.31 12.67
C ARG A 642 20.64 -3.86 12.58
N LEU A 643 19.63 -2.99 12.55
CA LEU A 643 18.22 -3.42 12.43
C LEU A 643 17.97 -4.19 11.13
N SER A 644 18.63 -3.79 10.04
CA SER A 644 18.51 -4.46 8.73
C SER A 644 19.22 -5.80 8.73
N LEU A 645 20.42 -5.88 9.34
CA LEU A 645 21.17 -7.13 9.49
C LEU A 645 20.37 -8.23 10.19
N ILE A 646 19.54 -7.88 11.17
CA ILE A 646 18.70 -8.84 11.92
C ILE A 646 17.29 -9.01 11.34
N SER A 647 17.01 -8.43 10.17
CA SER A 647 15.71 -8.51 9.49
C SER A 647 15.78 -9.40 8.26
N SER A 648 14.65 -10.00 7.87
CA SER A 648 14.53 -10.65 6.56
C SER A 648 14.42 -9.65 5.40
N HIS A 649 14.07 -8.38 5.68
CA HIS A 649 13.91 -7.34 4.67
C HIS A 649 15.15 -6.44 4.58
N PRO A 650 15.52 -5.93 3.39
CA PRO A 650 16.65 -5.01 3.23
C PRO A 650 16.54 -3.76 4.12
N ILE A 651 15.31 -3.23 4.28
CA ILE A 651 14.99 -2.19 5.25
C ILE A 651 14.08 -2.78 6.31
N ALA A 652 14.54 -2.78 7.57
CA ALA A 652 13.79 -3.38 8.66
C ALA A 652 12.41 -2.72 8.82
N PRO A 653 11.29 -3.49 8.83
CA PRO A 653 9.96 -2.91 9.03
C PRO A 653 9.78 -2.19 10.37
N THR A 654 10.60 -2.54 11.36
CA THR A 654 10.66 -1.94 12.70
C THR A 654 11.52 -0.68 12.78
N LEU A 655 12.19 -0.29 11.68
CA LEU A 655 12.95 0.95 11.61
C LEU A 655 12.02 2.15 11.83
N THR A 656 12.34 2.96 12.82
CA THR A 656 11.63 4.19 13.20
C THR A 656 12.62 5.19 13.77
N SER A 657 12.27 6.48 13.83
CA SER A 657 13.15 7.50 14.45
C SER A 657 13.48 7.18 15.92
N HIS A 658 12.63 6.43 16.63
CA HIS A 658 12.91 5.97 17.99
C HIS A 658 13.90 4.81 18.03
N SER A 659 13.79 3.85 17.11
CA SER A 659 14.64 2.65 17.09
C SER A 659 16.10 2.95 16.74
N VAL A 660 16.38 4.14 16.20
CA VAL A 660 17.73 4.61 15.87
C VAL A 660 18.17 5.81 16.69
N ASP A 661 17.39 6.27 17.68
CA ASP A 661 17.78 7.39 18.54
C ASP A 661 18.90 6.95 19.50
N PRO A 662 20.14 7.47 19.36
CA PRO A 662 21.28 7.02 20.16
C PRO A 662 21.10 7.25 21.67
N ASN A 663 20.19 8.15 22.06
CA ASN A 663 19.89 8.46 23.47
C ASN A 663 18.83 7.54 24.08
N LYS A 664 18.05 6.84 23.25
CA LYS A 664 16.92 6.00 23.71
C LYS A 664 17.21 4.52 23.60
N VAL A 665 18.10 4.12 22.68
CA VAL A 665 18.49 2.73 22.52
C VAL A 665 19.51 2.35 23.59
N GLN A 666 19.19 1.34 24.41
CA GLN A 666 20.12 0.76 25.38
C GLN A 666 21.15 -0.12 24.65
N THR A 667 22.22 0.47 24.14
CA THR A 667 23.40 -0.27 23.67
C THR A 667 24.45 -0.36 24.78
N PRO A 668 25.09 -1.52 25.01
CA PRO A 668 26.20 -1.63 25.96
C PRO A 668 27.35 -0.76 25.45
N SER A 669 27.59 0.36 26.13
CA SER A 669 28.64 1.38 25.89
C SER A 669 29.11 1.54 24.44
N TRP A 670 28.69 2.64 23.81
CA TRP A 670 29.23 3.05 22.52
C TRP A 670 30.78 3.12 22.52
N PRO A 671 31.46 2.41 21.60
CA PRO A 671 32.89 2.58 21.41
C PRO A 671 33.22 4.04 21.08
N LYS A 672 34.32 4.55 21.66
CA LYS A 672 34.76 5.91 21.40
C LYS A 672 35.27 6.00 19.94
N PRO A 673 34.80 6.97 19.14
CA PRO A 673 35.33 7.16 17.79
C PRO A 673 36.83 7.52 17.83
N SER A 674 37.60 7.01 16.88
CA SER A 674 39.02 7.36 16.73
C SER A 674 39.20 8.47 15.68
N PHE A 675 40.02 9.47 16.00
CA PHE A 675 40.23 10.66 15.18
C PHE A 675 41.59 10.60 14.49
N MET A 676 41.64 11.01 13.22
CA MET A 676 42.85 11.05 12.39
C MET A 676 42.87 12.34 11.55
N TRP A 677 44.05 12.95 11.39
CA TRP A 677 44.25 14.01 10.39
C TRP A 677 44.54 13.38 9.01
N ILE A 678 44.02 13.98 7.94
CA ILE A 678 44.17 13.48 6.55
C ILE A 678 45.03 14.45 5.69
N ASP A 679 45.51 15.56 6.25
CA ASP A 679 46.16 16.63 5.49
C ASP A 679 47.36 16.18 4.64
#